data_AF-A0A246IXG6-F1
#
_entry.id   AF-A0A246IXG6-F1
#
_cell.length_a   1.000
_cell.length_b   1.000
_cell.length_c   1.000
_cell.angle_alpha   90.00
_cell.angle_beta   90.00
_cell.angle_gamma   90.00
#
_symmetry.space_group_name_H-M   'P 1'
#
loop_
_entity.id
_entity.type
_entity.pdbx_description
1 polymer ?
#
loop_
_entity_poly.entity_id
_entity_poly.type
_entity_poly.pdbx_seq_one_letter_code
_entity_poly.pdbx_strand_id
1 'polypeptide(L)'
;MHMSVLDLQYNFSGLSLKDLLEARDAYHFHLLSKANVVGTAVGYYLIRKTDPWPTKSGESRLGHGKPKTPRTLDNSEVRDYSWPCVLAFVKKWAADEEFGPAGQYDPSQSLPKTLYMQDGRAVPVCTVEVGETRTHKVAEPVWGPRPSHPLGGGCPIIVERQGERRSATAGCLVTDGFTTYALTARHASGDVGTIVRSVLREGEDRIGVSSGVNLMRLPFSEVYPNYPGRRSFSALDVGLVTLDRLEDWTSNTYGLPALGPMADVHEGNLSLRLIDQPVLGYGAASGLIRGKLKALFYRHRSVGGFDYVADFMIAPGDGVETRPGDSGMVWHLDVTPRDQRVDVIPLAKRDLRPLAVEWGGQVLGDTSHSASYAVATSLSTVCRQLNVELVTDVGRGVSGYWGRTGHYSIAALAITAVRDPKLKALMETNSSILSFDLDAIEQSGFDASVGALSSDDKFVPLADVPDEIWKKLPKSSGGRTGGRDSSGGGGMTNGPEHPTHYADIDAKHPDQATNLRELCRTDPDTYLTIEAWQNYYKRLTEVAKAEGRPKEANQYSNKLKKGLLPFRLWQFFDTMVECLSRSDIVGFVTAAGIAAHYMGDASQPLHGSYLADGDKYRDGPRVDADGNAIPYGDGVHSAYETKMVSRFASTLLPEAVNELAAMNELRLCKSGAQVARATIELMHVVAEELPPQKILDVFEEAGGGSKVAMLKAMNDELAEPTTKVLAHGARYLALLWDSAWFQASSAGMQPASPAKLEPKDVRAKYIKKTFVPSLTLDEVGDVLKVATHSPPSGWHP
;
A
#
# COMPACT_ATOMS: atom_id res chain seq x y z
N MET A 1 33.56 -0.70 52.96
CA MET A 1 33.85 0.75 53.02
C MET A 1 32.53 1.46 53.17
N HIS A 2 32.37 2.28 54.22
CA HIS A 2 31.20 3.14 54.38
C HIS A 2 31.27 4.24 53.32
N MET A 3 30.29 4.31 52.43
CA MET A 3 30.15 5.44 51.50
C MET A 3 29.70 6.68 52.29
N SER A 4 30.41 7.78 52.08
CA SER A 4 30.06 9.12 52.58
C SER A 4 28.87 9.68 51.79
N VAL A 5 28.05 10.53 52.41
CA VAL A 5 27.01 11.29 51.69
C VAL A 5 27.60 12.28 50.66
N LEU A 6 28.90 12.55 50.76
CA LEU A 6 29.66 13.36 49.82
C LEU A 6 30.26 12.54 48.67
N ASP A 7 30.16 11.20 48.71
CA ASP A 7 30.63 10.35 47.61
C ASP A 7 29.69 10.49 46.41
N LEU A 8 30.26 10.72 45.23
CA LEU A 8 29.51 10.80 43.97
C LEU A 8 28.78 9.48 43.69
N GLN A 9 27.45 9.47 43.89
CA GLN A 9 26.58 8.39 43.45
C GLN A 9 26.15 8.65 42.00
N TYR A 10 26.72 7.88 41.07
CA TYR A 10 26.33 7.96 39.66
C TYR A 10 24.99 7.24 39.42
N ASN A 11 23.97 7.99 39.00
CA ASN A 11 22.71 7.40 38.55
C ASN A 11 22.76 7.10 37.05
N PHE A 12 23.09 5.84 36.71
CA PHE A 12 23.22 5.42 35.31
C PHE A 12 21.87 5.35 34.56
N SER A 13 20.73 5.30 35.25
CA SER A 13 19.42 5.18 34.60
C SER A 13 19.02 6.39 33.75
N GLY A 14 19.62 7.57 34.01
CA GLY A 14 19.37 8.80 33.27
C GLY A 14 20.16 8.95 31.97
N LEU A 15 21.07 8.02 31.65
CA LEU A 15 21.90 8.09 30.45
C LEU A 15 21.05 7.84 29.19
N SER A 16 21.15 8.77 28.24
CA SER A 16 20.52 8.70 26.93
C SER A 16 21.37 7.90 25.93
N LEU A 17 20.77 7.55 24.78
CA LEU A 17 21.49 6.93 23.67
C LEU A 17 22.67 7.79 23.19
N LYS A 18 22.47 9.12 23.14
CA LYS A 18 23.52 10.08 22.77
C LYS A 18 24.69 10.02 23.74
N ASP A 19 24.45 9.98 25.05
CA ASP A 19 25.50 9.89 26.07
C ASP A 19 26.38 8.64 25.88
N LEU A 20 25.76 7.51 25.53
CA LEU A 20 26.49 6.26 25.26
C LEU A 20 27.35 6.35 24.00
N LEU A 21 26.83 6.97 22.94
CA LEU A 21 27.57 7.20 21.71
C LEU A 21 28.73 8.17 21.92
N GLU A 22 28.55 9.22 22.74
CA GLU A 22 29.59 10.20 23.08
C GLU A 22 30.72 9.51 23.86
N ALA A 23 30.38 8.68 24.84
CA ALA A 23 31.37 7.92 25.59
C ALA A 23 32.13 6.93 24.71
N ARG A 24 31.43 6.23 23.80
CA ARG A 24 32.08 5.31 22.87
C ARG A 24 33.03 6.05 21.91
N ASP A 25 32.62 7.20 21.37
CA ASP A 25 33.45 8.02 20.46
C ASP A 25 34.68 8.58 21.19
N ALA A 26 34.50 9.09 22.42
CA ALA A 26 35.60 9.61 23.25
C ALA A 26 36.65 8.54 23.60
N TYR A 27 36.21 7.30 23.83
CA TYR A 27 37.06 6.17 24.16
C TYR A 27 37.39 5.26 22.96
N HIS A 28 37.11 5.72 21.74
CA HIS A 28 37.26 4.94 20.50
C HIS A 28 38.60 4.24 20.39
N PHE A 29 39.70 4.99 20.45
CA PHE A 29 41.05 4.43 20.33
C PHE A 29 41.40 3.46 21.46
N HIS A 30 40.92 3.73 22.68
CA HIS A 30 41.17 2.87 23.83
C HIS A 30 40.49 1.50 23.65
N LEU A 31 39.26 1.48 23.16
CA LEU A 31 38.50 0.24 22.94
C LEU A 31 39.00 -0.49 21.68
N LEU A 32 39.37 0.24 20.62
CA LEU A 32 39.89 -0.31 19.37
C LEU A 32 41.28 -0.93 19.53
N SER A 33 42.13 -0.40 20.42
CA SER A 33 43.48 -0.93 20.66
C SER A 33 43.49 -2.24 21.46
N LYS A 34 42.36 -2.69 22.01
CA LYS A 34 42.29 -3.94 22.77
C LYS A 34 42.14 -5.13 21.83
N ALA A 35 43.18 -5.95 21.69
CA ALA A 35 43.17 -7.12 20.81
C ALA A 35 42.05 -8.14 21.11
N ASN A 36 41.60 -8.20 22.37
CA ASN A 36 40.53 -9.09 22.80
C ASN A 36 39.13 -8.54 22.46
N VAL A 37 38.96 -7.25 22.18
CA VAL A 37 37.67 -6.63 21.86
C VAL A 37 37.36 -6.78 20.37
N VAL A 38 36.42 -7.67 20.05
CA VAL A 38 36.01 -7.95 18.68
C VAL A 38 34.86 -7.06 18.21
N GLY A 39 34.04 -6.55 19.12
CA GLY A 39 32.94 -5.65 18.78
C GLY A 39 32.61 -4.71 19.91
N THR A 40 31.91 -3.63 19.59
CA THR A 40 31.26 -2.75 20.58
C THR A 40 29.86 -2.41 20.12
N ALA A 41 28.95 -2.14 21.05
CA ALA A 41 27.62 -1.62 20.75
C ALA A 41 27.13 -0.75 21.91
N VAL A 42 25.95 -0.15 21.77
CA VAL A 42 25.27 0.55 22.87
C VAL A 42 23.94 -0.14 23.17
N GLY A 43 23.60 -0.24 24.45
CA GLY A 43 22.45 -1.04 24.89
C GLY A 43 22.26 -0.98 26.40
N TYR A 44 21.54 -1.96 26.94
CA TYR A 44 21.40 -2.14 28.39
C TYR A 44 22.42 -3.13 28.95
N TYR A 45 22.84 -2.89 30.18
CA TYR A 45 23.74 -3.76 30.91
C TYR A 45 23.07 -5.13 31.12
N LEU A 46 23.72 -6.17 30.61
CA LEU A 46 23.20 -7.52 30.63
C LEU A 46 23.41 -8.15 32.02
N ILE A 47 22.36 -8.75 32.56
CA ILE A 47 22.38 -9.44 33.85
C ILE A 47 22.31 -10.95 33.60
N ARG A 48 23.09 -11.74 34.33
CA ARG A 48 23.07 -13.19 34.14
C ARG A 48 21.71 -13.72 34.57
N LYS A 49 21.18 -14.69 33.81
CA LYS A 49 19.92 -15.36 34.13
C LYS A 49 19.95 -16.01 35.53
N THR A 50 21.13 -16.49 35.94
CA THR A 50 21.38 -17.09 37.26
C THR A 50 21.50 -16.10 38.41
N ASP A 51 21.67 -14.80 38.14
CA ASP A 51 21.75 -13.79 39.20
C ASP A 51 20.36 -13.63 39.86
N PRO A 52 20.26 -13.56 41.20
CA PRO A 52 18.98 -13.49 41.88
C PRO A 52 18.21 -12.18 41.57
N TRP A 53 16.88 -12.26 41.60
CA TRP A 53 16.00 -11.09 41.61
C TRP A 53 16.16 -10.31 42.92
N PRO A 54 15.96 -8.97 42.96
CA PRO A 54 16.18 -8.24 44.21
C PRO A 54 15.05 -8.60 45.18
N THR A 55 15.27 -8.45 46.47
CA THR A 55 14.17 -8.54 47.43
C THR A 55 13.73 -7.19 47.98
N LYS A 56 14.58 -6.15 47.83
CA LYS A 56 14.29 -4.78 48.28
C LYS A 56 14.76 -3.71 47.28
N SER A 57 14.10 -2.55 47.31
CA SER A 57 14.54 -1.32 46.63
C SER A 57 15.91 -0.89 47.16
N GLY A 58 16.89 -0.67 46.27
CA GLY A 58 18.24 -0.21 46.63
C GLY A 58 19.26 -1.31 47.00
N GLU A 59 18.91 -2.60 46.97
CA GLU A 59 19.90 -3.67 47.13
C GLU A 59 20.82 -3.79 45.89
N SER A 60 22.13 -3.57 46.08
CA SER A 60 23.15 -4.02 45.14
C SER A 60 23.15 -5.55 45.08
N ARG A 61 22.73 -6.12 43.94
CA ARG A 61 22.53 -7.56 43.71
C ARG A 61 23.78 -8.37 43.40
N LEU A 62 24.91 -8.06 44.01
CA LEU A 62 26.08 -8.94 43.92
C LEU A 62 26.13 -9.75 45.21
N GLY A 63 25.69 -11.00 45.14
CA GLY A 63 26.03 -11.99 46.15
C GLY A 63 27.56 -12.04 46.25
N HIS A 64 28.11 -11.49 47.33
CA HIS A 64 29.52 -11.61 47.64
C HIS A 64 29.83 -13.11 47.81
N GLY A 65 30.69 -13.68 46.95
CA GLY A 65 31.31 -14.97 47.21
C GLY A 65 31.20 -16.07 46.15
N LYS A 66 30.50 -15.89 45.01
CA LYS A 66 30.57 -16.87 43.89
C LYS A 66 31.50 -16.38 42.77
N PRO A 67 32.33 -17.26 42.18
CA PRO A 67 33.09 -16.92 40.98
C PRO A 67 32.12 -16.41 39.91
N LYS A 68 32.40 -15.22 39.38
CA LYS A 68 31.55 -14.63 38.32
C LYS A 68 31.80 -15.42 37.04
N THR A 69 30.82 -16.23 36.64
CA THR A 69 30.86 -16.88 35.32
C THR A 69 30.94 -15.82 34.22
N PRO A 70 31.61 -16.09 33.08
CA PRO A 70 31.62 -15.18 31.94
C PRO A 70 30.20 -14.80 31.53
N ARG A 71 30.02 -13.53 31.18
CA ARG A 71 28.73 -13.05 30.68
C ARG A 71 28.66 -13.32 29.19
N THR A 72 27.70 -14.08 28.72
CA THR A 72 27.47 -14.35 27.29
C THR A 72 26.11 -13.80 26.85
N LEU A 73 25.87 -13.75 25.54
CA LEU A 73 24.57 -13.36 25.01
C LEU A 73 23.47 -14.39 25.30
N ASP A 74 23.85 -15.65 25.51
CA ASP A 74 22.94 -16.75 25.83
C ASP A 74 22.56 -16.78 27.32
N ASN A 75 23.55 -16.60 28.21
CA ASN A 75 23.34 -16.74 29.65
C ASN A 75 22.86 -15.45 30.34
N SER A 76 22.62 -14.37 29.59
CA SER A 76 22.31 -13.05 30.14
C SER A 76 21.21 -12.29 29.40
N GLU A 77 20.48 -11.46 30.13
CA GLU A 77 19.26 -10.78 29.68
C GLU A 77 19.18 -9.34 30.21
N VAL A 78 18.33 -8.52 29.59
CA VAL A 78 17.95 -7.22 30.14
C VAL A 78 16.85 -7.44 31.17
N ARG A 79 16.91 -6.72 32.28
CA ARG A 79 15.87 -6.74 33.33
C ARG A 79 15.48 -5.30 33.66
N ASP A 80 14.40 -5.11 34.43
CA ASP A 80 13.83 -3.80 34.76
C ASP A 80 14.80 -2.81 35.46
N TYR A 81 15.91 -3.32 35.97
CA TYR A 81 16.96 -2.58 36.69
C TYR A 81 18.30 -2.59 35.94
N SER A 82 18.33 -3.12 34.72
CA SER A 82 19.46 -2.94 33.81
C SER A 82 19.59 -1.45 33.48
N TRP A 83 20.82 -0.98 33.32
CA TRP A 83 21.12 0.42 33.04
C TRP A 83 21.80 0.60 31.67
N PRO A 84 21.63 1.76 31.01
CA PRO A 84 22.34 2.09 29.77
C PRO A 84 23.86 1.88 29.88
N CYS A 85 24.49 1.27 28.88
CA CYS A 85 25.92 1.00 28.87
C CYS A 85 26.50 0.84 27.46
N VAL A 86 27.83 0.91 27.36
CA VAL A 86 28.58 0.42 26.21
C VAL A 86 28.79 -1.09 26.37
N LEU A 87 28.32 -1.88 25.40
CA LEU A 87 28.60 -3.31 25.32
C LEU A 87 29.98 -3.51 24.68
N ALA A 88 30.87 -4.23 25.35
CA ALA A 88 32.19 -4.59 24.85
C ALA A 88 32.26 -6.11 24.64
N PHE A 89 32.26 -6.54 23.38
CA PHE A 89 32.30 -7.95 23.01
C PHE A 89 33.73 -8.45 22.95
N VAL A 90 34.06 -9.47 23.74
CA VAL A 90 35.41 -10.03 23.85
C VAL A 90 35.47 -11.48 23.38
N LYS A 91 36.62 -11.89 22.83
CA LYS A 91 36.84 -13.29 22.42
C LYS A 91 36.85 -14.23 23.61
N LYS A 92 37.56 -13.82 24.67
CA LYS A 92 37.75 -14.59 25.88
C LYS A 92 37.57 -13.70 27.10
N TRP A 93 36.79 -14.15 28.06
CA TRP A 93 36.65 -13.51 29.35
C TRP A 93 37.89 -13.77 30.20
N ALA A 94 38.36 -12.73 30.89
CA ALA A 94 39.40 -12.82 31.91
C ALA A 94 38.86 -12.18 33.20
N ALA A 95 39.07 -12.85 34.33
CA ALA A 95 38.73 -12.35 35.66
C ALA A 95 39.66 -11.20 36.07
N ASP A 96 39.23 -10.38 37.03
CA ASP A 96 39.99 -9.20 37.48
C ASP A 96 41.38 -9.61 38.02
N GLU A 97 41.47 -10.79 38.64
CA GLU A 97 42.70 -11.35 39.23
C GLU A 97 43.72 -11.82 38.16
N GLU A 98 43.29 -11.99 36.91
CA GLU A 98 44.16 -12.41 35.81
C GLU A 98 44.96 -11.23 35.20
N PHE A 99 44.68 -10.00 35.63
CA PHE A 99 45.40 -8.79 35.22
C PHE A 99 46.33 -8.29 36.34
N GLY A 100 47.61 -8.03 36.05
CA GLY A 100 48.55 -7.50 37.05
C GLY A 100 49.87 -8.26 37.16
N PRO A 101 50.74 -7.89 38.12
CA PRO A 101 52.09 -8.47 38.28
C PRO A 101 52.12 -9.99 38.50
N ALA A 102 51.03 -10.56 39.02
CA ALA A 102 50.87 -12.00 39.26
C ALA A 102 49.86 -12.67 38.30
N GLY A 103 49.30 -11.92 37.34
CA GLY A 103 48.29 -12.37 36.38
C GLY A 103 48.90 -12.78 35.04
N GLN A 104 48.07 -13.35 34.15
CA GLN A 104 48.48 -13.75 32.79
C GLN A 104 48.48 -12.57 31.80
N TYR A 105 47.78 -11.48 32.11
CA TYR A 105 47.61 -10.34 31.21
C TYR A 105 48.14 -9.05 31.82
N ASP A 106 48.67 -8.17 30.96
CA ASP A 106 49.11 -6.83 31.36
C ASP A 106 47.90 -5.97 31.80
N PRO A 107 47.98 -5.18 32.89
CA PRO A 107 46.89 -4.29 33.33
C PRO A 107 46.32 -3.38 32.26
N SER A 108 47.16 -2.92 31.31
CA SER A 108 46.73 -2.08 30.19
C SER A 108 45.79 -2.80 29.23
N GLN A 109 45.70 -4.13 29.27
CA GLN A 109 44.76 -4.93 28.47
C GLN A 109 43.37 -5.02 29.10
N SER A 110 43.23 -4.64 30.39
CA SER A 110 41.94 -4.63 31.07
C SER A 110 40.97 -3.63 30.42
N LEU A 111 39.69 -3.97 30.47
CA LEU A 111 38.61 -3.08 30.05
C LEU A 111 38.13 -2.26 31.25
N PRO A 112 38.02 -0.93 31.11
CA PRO A 112 37.45 -0.11 32.17
C PRO A 112 35.99 -0.51 32.41
N LYS A 113 35.59 -0.63 33.67
CA LYS A 113 34.19 -0.91 34.06
C LYS A 113 33.28 0.30 33.84
N THR A 114 33.87 1.49 33.75
CA THR A 114 33.18 2.77 33.59
C THR A 114 34.07 3.73 32.81
N LEU A 115 33.48 4.44 31.85
CA LEU A 115 34.08 5.49 31.05
C LEU A 115 33.74 6.83 31.71
N TYR A 116 34.75 7.61 32.08
CA TYR A 116 34.57 8.89 32.76
C TYR A 116 34.73 10.03 31.76
N MET A 117 33.64 10.76 31.53
CA MET A 117 33.58 11.86 30.58
C MET A 117 34.20 13.13 31.19
N GLN A 118 34.66 14.04 30.32
CA GLN A 118 35.26 15.31 30.75
C GLN A 118 34.29 16.21 31.52
N ASP A 119 32.99 16.05 31.30
CA ASP A 119 31.91 16.80 31.96
C ASP A 119 31.41 16.12 33.26
N GLY A 120 32.09 15.07 33.72
CA GLY A 120 31.75 14.36 34.95
C GLY A 120 30.69 13.27 34.78
N ARG A 121 30.11 13.06 33.58
CA ARG A 121 29.28 11.87 33.33
C ARG A 121 30.10 10.59 33.43
N ALA A 122 29.48 9.52 33.91
CA ALA A 122 30.09 8.20 34.01
C ALA A 122 29.24 7.19 33.24
N VAL A 123 29.82 6.54 32.23
CA VAL A 123 29.13 5.59 31.35
C VAL A 123 29.62 4.16 31.62
N PRO A 124 28.76 3.24 32.06
CA PRO A 124 29.16 1.86 32.34
C PRO A 124 29.59 1.08 31.09
N VAL A 125 30.49 0.12 31.27
CA VAL A 125 30.89 -0.86 30.25
C VAL A 125 30.42 -2.25 30.68
N CYS A 126 29.68 -2.91 29.80
CA CYS A 126 29.26 -4.30 29.98
C CYS A 126 30.12 -5.19 29.08
N THR A 127 31.11 -5.86 29.68
CA THR A 127 31.88 -6.91 29.00
C THR A 127 30.97 -8.11 28.72
N VAL A 128 31.04 -8.65 27.50
CA VAL A 128 30.27 -9.82 27.03
C VAL A 128 31.21 -10.72 26.22
N GLU A 129 31.36 -11.97 26.62
CA GLU A 129 32.11 -12.99 25.89
C GLU A 129 31.27 -13.52 24.72
N VAL A 130 31.90 -13.59 23.54
CA VAL A 130 31.27 -14.04 22.28
C VAL A 130 32.11 -15.08 21.53
N GLY A 131 33.15 -15.62 22.18
CA GLY A 131 34.02 -16.65 21.61
C GLY A 131 34.85 -16.20 20.41
N GLU A 132 35.53 -17.14 19.77
CA GLU A 132 36.20 -16.93 18.49
C GLU A 132 35.21 -17.05 17.33
N THR A 133 35.34 -16.16 16.35
CA THR A 133 34.53 -16.19 15.12
C THR A 133 34.77 -17.50 14.36
N ARG A 134 33.73 -18.29 14.15
CA ARG A 134 33.78 -19.55 13.39
C ARG A 134 32.96 -19.45 12.11
N THR A 135 33.39 -20.17 11.08
CA THR A 135 32.58 -20.43 9.88
C THR A 135 31.43 -21.37 10.25
N HIS A 136 30.19 -20.87 10.19
CA HIS A 136 29.01 -21.70 10.38
C HIS A 136 28.86 -22.70 9.22
N LYS A 137 28.36 -23.90 9.51
CA LYS A 137 27.84 -24.77 8.44
C LYS A 137 26.65 -24.07 7.81
N VAL A 138 26.73 -23.79 6.51
CA VAL A 138 25.60 -23.26 5.74
C VAL A 138 24.50 -24.31 5.78
N ALA A 139 23.39 -24.00 6.46
CA ALA A 139 22.22 -24.84 6.43
C ALA A 139 21.61 -24.78 5.02
N GLU A 140 21.06 -25.90 4.54
CA GLU A 140 20.35 -25.94 3.25
C GLU A 140 19.28 -24.83 3.19
N PRO A 141 19.18 -24.09 2.08
CA PRO A 141 18.20 -23.02 1.95
C PRO A 141 16.79 -23.61 2.01
N VAL A 142 15.94 -23.00 2.85
CA VAL A 142 14.50 -23.21 2.75
C VAL A 142 14.06 -22.41 1.53
N TRP A 143 13.39 -23.07 0.58
CA TRP A 143 12.88 -22.36 -0.59
C TRP A 143 11.81 -21.36 -0.14
N GLY A 144 12.13 -20.08 -0.23
CA GLY A 144 11.20 -18.98 0.00
C GLY A 144 9.98 -19.01 -0.95
N PRO A 145 9.03 -18.07 -0.80
CA PRO A 145 7.83 -18.00 -1.60
C PRO A 145 8.19 -17.93 -3.08
N ARG A 146 7.64 -18.89 -3.83
CA ARG A 146 7.66 -18.94 -5.30
C ARG A 146 6.23 -18.71 -5.79
N PRO A 147 5.76 -17.47 -5.75
CA PRO A 147 4.43 -17.15 -6.25
C PRO A 147 4.39 -17.39 -7.76
N SER A 148 3.18 -17.56 -8.32
CA SER A 148 3.01 -17.49 -9.76
C SER A 148 3.13 -16.04 -10.22
N HIS A 149 2.35 -15.16 -9.61
CA HIS A 149 2.48 -13.71 -9.51
C HIS A 149 1.51 -13.27 -8.39
N PRO A 150 1.65 -12.06 -7.83
CA PRO A 150 2.75 -11.12 -7.98
C PRO A 150 4.01 -11.55 -7.21
N LEU A 151 5.10 -10.82 -7.37
CA LEU A 151 6.30 -10.83 -6.53
C LEU A 151 6.15 -9.81 -5.40
N GLY A 152 6.88 -9.98 -4.30
CA GLY A 152 6.77 -9.07 -3.15
C GLY A 152 7.91 -9.27 -2.16
N GLY A 153 7.78 -8.62 -1.00
CA GLY A 153 8.76 -8.80 0.08
C GLY A 153 8.88 -10.29 0.45
N GLY A 154 10.09 -10.77 0.69
CA GLY A 154 10.37 -12.19 1.01
C GLY A 154 10.59 -13.10 -0.20
N CYS A 155 10.32 -12.63 -1.43
CA CYS A 155 10.66 -13.40 -2.64
C CYS A 155 12.18 -13.43 -2.90
N PRO A 156 12.70 -14.49 -3.54
CA PRO A 156 14.11 -14.58 -3.87
C PRO A 156 14.49 -13.57 -4.97
N ILE A 157 15.62 -12.89 -4.77
CA ILE A 157 16.31 -12.13 -5.81
C ILE A 157 17.56 -12.89 -6.21
N ILE A 158 17.74 -13.09 -7.51
CA ILE A 158 18.86 -13.83 -8.08
C ILE A 158 19.63 -12.92 -9.03
N VAL A 159 20.95 -12.91 -8.86
CA VAL A 159 21.90 -12.26 -9.76
C VAL A 159 23.01 -13.24 -10.09
N GLU A 160 23.41 -13.29 -11.35
CA GLU A 160 24.55 -14.07 -11.82
C GLU A 160 25.72 -13.15 -12.15
N ARG A 161 26.88 -13.41 -11.55
CA ARG A 161 28.07 -12.60 -11.78
C ARG A 161 29.33 -13.45 -11.59
N GLN A 162 30.30 -13.30 -12.51
CA GLN A 162 31.57 -14.05 -12.48
C GLN A 162 31.41 -15.58 -12.41
N GLY A 163 30.34 -16.11 -13.01
CA GLY A 163 30.04 -17.55 -12.96
C GLY A 163 29.46 -18.02 -11.61
N GLU A 164 29.22 -17.11 -10.66
CA GLU A 164 28.55 -17.39 -9.41
C GLU A 164 27.08 -16.90 -9.44
N ARG A 165 26.18 -17.74 -8.95
CA ARG A 165 24.79 -17.38 -8.69
C ARG A 165 24.66 -16.89 -7.26
N ARG A 166 24.19 -15.66 -7.09
CA ARG A 166 23.92 -15.04 -5.78
C ARG A 166 22.42 -14.95 -5.58
N SER A 167 21.97 -15.37 -4.40
CA SER A 167 20.57 -15.26 -3.98
C SER A 167 20.47 -14.32 -2.79
N ALA A 168 19.39 -13.55 -2.76
CA ALA A 168 19.02 -12.63 -1.70
C ALA A 168 17.49 -12.55 -1.61
N THR A 169 17.00 -11.59 -0.84
CA THR A 169 15.58 -11.36 -0.61
C THR A 169 15.16 -10.01 -1.16
N ALA A 170 14.04 -9.97 -1.89
CA ALA A 170 13.31 -8.73 -2.14
C ALA A 170 12.74 -8.21 -0.81
N GLY A 171 13.12 -7.02 -0.39
CA GLY A 171 12.73 -6.45 0.89
C GLY A 171 11.32 -5.87 0.87
N CYS A 172 11.16 -4.77 0.14
CA CYS A 172 9.89 -4.06 -0.02
C CYS A 172 9.92 -3.24 -1.32
N LEU A 173 8.78 -2.63 -1.65
CA LEU A 173 8.71 -1.68 -2.75
C LEU A 173 8.91 -0.25 -2.22
N VAL A 174 9.74 0.53 -2.92
CA VAL A 174 10.00 1.94 -2.61
C VAL A 174 9.89 2.77 -3.88
N THR A 175 9.53 4.05 -3.78
CA THR A 175 9.39 4.93 -4.94
C THR A 175 10.02 6.28 -4.69
N ASP A 176 10.68 6.87 -5.69
CA ASP A 176 11.13 8.27 -5.67
C ASP A 176 10.02 9.25 -6.12
N GLY A 177 8.78 8.76 -6.25
CA GLY A 177 7.64 9.50 -6.81
C GLY A 177 7.53 9.40 -8.33
N PHE A 178 8.57 8.90 -8.99
CA PHE A 178 8.59 8.62 -10.41
C PHE A 178 8.62 7.10 -10.68
N THR A 179 9.71 6.43 -10.28
CA THR A 179 9.92 4.99 -10.47
C THR A 179 9.64 4.26 -9.17
N THR A 180 9.02 3.09 -9.28
CA THR A 180 8.97 2.13 -8.17
C THR A 180 10.05 1.07 -8.34
N TYR A 181 10.80 0.85 -7.29
CA TYR A 181 11.89 -0.11 -7.21
C TYR A 181 11.55 -1.23 -6.23
N ALA A 182 12.11 -2.42 -6.46
CA ALA A 182 12.30 -3.39 -5.39
C ALA A 182 13.59 -3.06 -4.64
N LEU A 183 13.47 -2.86 -3.33
CA LEU A 183 14.60 -2.67 -2.43
C LEU A 183 15.18 -4.03 -2.05
N THR A 184 16.51 -4.17 -2.08
CA THR A 184 17.24 -5.37 -1.61
C THR A 184 18.61 -4.99 -1.08
N ALA A 185 19.46 -5.97 -0.74
CA ALA A 185 20.83 -5.71 -0.35
C ALA A 185 21.69 -5.33 -1.57
N ARG A 186 22.55 -4.32 -1.43
CA ARG A 186 23.39 -3.83 -2.55
C ARG A 186 24.28 -4.93 -3.10
N HIS A 187 24.94 -5.69 -2.22
CA HIS A 187 25.82 -6.80 -2.64
C HIS A 187 25.09 -7.93 -3.39
N ALA A 188 23.74 -7.90 -3.39
CA ALA A 188 22.87 -8.79 -4.14
C ALA A 188 22.18 -8.16 -5.35
N SER A 189 22.14 -6.83 -5.47
CA SER A 189 21.66 -6.13 -6.66
C SER A 189 22.71 -6.04 -7.78
N GLY A 190 24.00 -5.97 -7.46
CA GLY A 190 25.07 -5.85 -8.45
C GLY A 190 25.26 -4.44 -9.00
N ASP A 191 26.04 -4.31 -10.08
CA ASP A 191 26.31 -3.01 -10.72
C ASP A 191 25.10 -2.55 -11.55
N VAL A 192 25.01 -1.27 -11.89
CA VAL A 192 23.93 -0.73 -12.74
C VAL A 192 23.76 -1.56 -14.02
N GLY A 193 22.50 -1.84 -14.38
CA GLY A 193 22.15 -2.66 -15.54
C GLY A 193 22.33 -4.16 -15.36
N THR A 194 22.82 -4.63 -14.20
CA THR A 194 22.87 -6.06 -13.89
C THR A 194 21.45 -6.62 -13.90
N ILE A 195 21.22 -7.68 -14.70
CA ILE A 195 19.93 -8.35 -14.78
C ILE A 195 19.61 -9.01 -13.44
N VAL A 196 18.41 -8.74 -12.95
CA VAL A 196 17.88 -9.32 -11.72
C VAL A 196 16.73 -10.26 -12.07
N ARG A 197 16.76 -11.45 -11.47
CA ARG A 197 15.76 -12.51 -11.67
C ARG A 197 15.11 -12.89 -10.35
N SER A 198 13.96 -13.53 -10.42
CA SER A 198 13.30 -14.19 -9.28
C SER A 198 12.86 -15.59 -9.67
N VAL A 199 12.57 -16.43 -8.66
CA VAL A 199 12.00 -17.76 -8.87
C VAL A 199 10.50 -17.70 -8.62
N LEU A 200 9.73 -17.79 -9.70
CA LEU A 200 8.29 -18.00 -9.68
C LEU A 200 7.96 -19.50 -9.63
N ARG A 201 6.68 -19.84 -9.52
CA ARG A 201 6.23 -21.24 -9.57
C ARG A 201 6.50 -21.86 -10.94
N GLU A 202 6.39 -21.05 -11.99
CA GLU A 202 6.52 -21.42 -13.41
C GLU A 202 7.98 -21.56 -13.83
N GLY A 203 8.91 -21.00 -13.05
CA GLY A 203 10.33 -21.03 -13.33
C GLY A 203 11.03 -19.76 -12.85
N GLU A 204 12.30 -19.67 -13.20
CA GLU A 204 13.05 -18.43 -13.02
C GLU A 204 12.66 -17.43 -14.12
N ASP A 205 12.34 -16.20 -13.72
CA ASP A 205 11.98 -15.13 -14.65
C ASP A 205 12.75 -13.85 -14.34
N ARG A 206 12.92 -13.03 -15.37
CA ARG A 206 13.52 -11.70 -15.25
C ARG A 206 12.50 -10.76 -14.63
N ILE A 207 12.94 -9.98 -13.64
CA ILE A 207 12.06 -9.07 -12.89
C ILE A 207 12.46 -7.61 -13.02
N GLY A 208 13.67 -7.34 -13.51
CA GLY A 208 14.22 -6.01 -13.57
C GLY A 208 15.73 -5.98 -13.76
N VAL A 209 16.29 -4.79 -13.53
CA VAL A 209 17.73 -4.54 -13.53
C VAL A 209 18.14 -3.72 -12.32
N SER A 210 19.38 -3.87 -11.85
CA SER A 210 19.94 -2.97 -10.84
C SER A 210 19.93 -1.53 -11.35
N SER A 211 19.29 -0.62 -10.62
CA SER A 211 19.12 0.78 -11.00
C SER A 211 20.42 1.59 -10.96
N GLY A 212 21.44 1.09 -10.25
CA GLY A 212 22.61 1.87 -9.88
C GLY A 212 22.39 2.78 -8.66
N VAL A 213 21.15 3.01 -8.24
CA VAL A 213 20.82 3.69 -6.98
C VAL A 213 21.06 2.73 -5.82
N ASN A 214 22.08 3.04 -5.00
CA ASN A 214 22.49 2.18 -3.91
C ASN A 214 23.20 2.95 -2.79
N LEU A 215 23.19 2.35 -1.59
CA LEU A 215 23.95 2.76 -0.43
C LEU A 215 24.91 1.64 -0.06
N MET A 216 26.21 1.91 -0.03
CA MET A 216 27.18 0.97 0.53
C MET A 216 27.40 1.27 2.01
N ARG A 217 27.98 2.43 2.28
CA ARG A 217 28.25 2.98 3.61
C ARG A 217 28.37 4.48 3.49
N LEU A 218 27.99 5.19 4.54
CA LEU A 218 28.15 6.63 4.64
C LEU A 218 28.84 6.99 5.96
N PRO A 219 29.56 8.13 6.04
CA PRO A 219 30.05 8.65 7.31
C PRO A 219 28.91 8.68 8.34
N PHE A 220 29.16 8.21 9.56
CA PHE A 220 28.12 8.12 10.59
C PHE A 220 27.47 9.47 10.86
N SER A 221 28.24 10.55 10.83
CA SER A 221 27.76 11.93 11.01
C SER A 221 26.91 12.46 9.85
N GLU A 222 26.99 11.85 8.65
CA GLU A 222 26.11 12.19 7.53
C GLU A 222 24.76 11.48 7.69
N VAL A 223 24.78 10.26 8.23
CA VAL A 223 23.57 9.48 8.52
C VAL A 223 22.85 10.02 9.74
N TYR A 224 23.57 10.33 10.82
CA TYR A 224 23.01 10.83 12.08
C TYR A 224 23.73 12.12 12.53
N PRO A 225 23.43 13.29 11.92
CA PRO A 225 24.10 14.56 12.22
C PRO A 225 24.07 14.99 13.69
N ASN A 226 23.06 14.56 14.44
CA ASN A 226 22.90 14.93 15.85
C ASN A 226 23.66 14.03 16.82
N TYR A 227 24.25 12.93 16.33
CA TYR A 227 25.02 11.99 17.13
C TYR A 227 26.54 12.13 16.90
N PRO A 228 27.36 11.87 17.94
CA PRO A 228 28.81 11.79 17.79
C PRO A 228 29.20 10.52 17.01
N GLY A 229 30.38 10.52 16.39
CA GLY A 229 30.84 9.38 15.60
C GLY A 229 31.79 9.77 14.48
N ARG A 230 32.80 10.60 14.80
CA ARG A 230 33.69 11.21 13.80
C ARG A 230 34.56 10.19 13.06
N ARG A 231 34.70 8.98 13.61
CA ARG A 231 35.53 7.89 13.07
C ARG A 231 34.73 6.61 12.83
N SER A 232 33.48 6.77 12.41
CA SER A 232 32.60 5.64 12.13
C SER A 232 31.91 5.79 10.77
N PHE A 233 31.67 4.67 10.11
CA PHE A 233 30.79 4.54 8.96
C PHE A 233 29.54 3.76 9.38
N SER A 234 28.36 4.24 9.00
CA SER A 234 27.16 3.41 9.02
C SER A 234 27.21 2.48 7.81
N ALA A 235 27.21 1.17 8.05
CA ALA A 235 27.01 0.18 7.00
C ALA A 235 25.53 0.17 6.64
N LEU A 236 25.22 0.38 5.36
CA LEU A 236 23.84 0.52 4.87
C LEU A 236 23.51 -0.65 3.93
N ASP A 237 24.39 -0.89 2.94
CA ASP A 237 24.36 -2.03 2.02
C ASP A 237 22.99 -2.33 1.39
N VAL A 238 22.34 -1.28 0.86
CA VAL A 238 21.03 -1.34 0.19
C VAL A 238 21.17 -1.01 -1.29
N GLY A 239 20.51 -1.76 -2.16
CA GLY A 239 20.41 -1.50 -3.60
C GLY A 239 18.97 -1.50 -4.06
N LEU A 240 18.68 -0.69 -5.09
CA LEU A 240 17.37 -0.62 -5.73
C LEU A 240 17.39 -1.33 -7.08
N VAL A 241 16.38 -2.15 -7.32
CA VAL A 241 16.14 -2.84 -8.59
C VAL A 241 15.00 -2.13 -9.29
N THR A 242 15.26 -1.56 -10.47
CA THR A 242 14.22 -1.05 -11.38
C THR A 242 13.46 -2.24 -11.92
N LEU A 243 12.14 -2.23 -11.74
CA LEU A 243 11.27 -3.34 -12.10
C LEU A 243 10.90 -3.27 -13.58
N ASP A 244 10.90 -4.42 -14.28
CA ASP A 244 10.48 -4.46 -15.68
C ASP A 244 8.97 -4.16 -15.83
N ARG A 245 8.17 -4.61 -14.84
CA ARG A 245 6.71 -4.50 -14.81
C ARG A 245 6.21 -4.35 -13.37
N LEU A 246 5.62 -3.21 -13.04
CA LEU A 246 5.15 -2.93 -11.67
C LEU A 246 3.89 -3.74 -11.31
N GLU A 247 3.05 -4.04 -12.30
CA GLU A 247 1.82 -4.82 -12.15
C GLU A 247 2.05 -6.23 -11.61
N ASP A 248 3.27 -6.74 -11.77
CA ASP A 248 3.67 -8.06 -11.30
C ASP A 248 4.14 -8.03 -9.84
N TRP A 249 4.02 -6.90 -9.13
CA TRP A 249 4.54 -6.71 -7.78
C TRP A 249 3.51 -6.21 -6.76
N THR A 250 3.56 -6.76 -5.55
CA THR A 250 2.79 -6.34 -4.37
C THR A 250 3.68 -5.63 -3.35
N SER A 251 3.14 -4.62 -2.67
CA SER A 251 3.80 -3.95 -1.54
C SER A 251 3.95 -4.86 -0.32
N ASN A 252 3.13 -5.91 -0.21
CA ASN A 252 3.14 -6.79 0.95
C ASN A 252 4.35 -7.71 0.98
N THR A 253 4.82 -8.01 2.20
CA THR A 253 5.80 -9.07 2.45
C THR A 253 5.07 -10.40 2.61
N TYR A 254 5.48 -11.41 1.84
CA TYR A 254 4.91 -12.75 1.91
C TYR A 254 5.02 -13.34 3.31
N GLY A 255 3.97 -14.05 3.74
CA GLY A 255 3.92 -14.70 5.04
C GLY A 255 3.77 -13.76 6.24
N LEU A 256 3.70 -12.44 6.01
CA LEU A 256 3.38 -11.43 7.03
C LEU A 256 1.98 -10.83 6.78
N PRO A 257 1.33 -10.25 7.81
CA PRO A 257 0.12 -9.44 7.62
C PRO A 257 0.36 -8.25 6.68
N ALA A 258 -0.72 -7.57 6.29
CA ALA A 258 -0.66 -6.41 5.41
C ALA A 258 0.32 -5.35 5.93
N LEU A 259 1.08 -4.76 5.01
CA LEU A 259 2.15 -3.82 5.32
C LEU A 259 1.57 -2.55 5.97
N GLY A 260 1.82 -2.37 7.27
CA GLY A 260 1.52 -1.12 7.96
C GLY A 260 2.50 0.00 7.58
N PRO A 261 2.26 1.26 8.00
CA PRO A 261 3.26 2.32 7.91
C PRO A 261 4.59 1.92 8.54
N MET A 262 5.65 2.50 8.01
CA MET A 262 7.01 2.35 8.47
C MET A 262 7.12 2.71 9.97
N ALA A 263 7.90 1.93 10.71
CA ALA A 263 8.38 2.32 12.03
C ALA A 263 9.40 3.45 11.86
N ASP A 264 8.91 4.68 11.77
CA ASP A 264 9.74 5.85 11.48
C ASP A 264 10.69 6.16 12.63
N VAL A 265 11.98 5.86 12.45
CA VAL A 265 13.03 6.09 13.45
C VAL A 265 14.08 7.08 12.95
N HIS A 266 14.37 8.09 13.79
CA HIS A 266 15.32 9.17 13.56
C HIS A 266 16.01 9.56 14.88
N GLU A 267 17.01 10.46 14.88
CA GLU A 267 17.78 10.77 16.11
C GLU A 267 16.95 11.32 17.27
N GLY A 268 15.74 11.83 16.99
CA GLY A 268 14.84 12.37 18.01
C GLY A 268 14.04 11.29 18.75
N ASN A 269 13.84 10.11 18.16
CA ASN A 269 13.00 9.05 18.73
C ASN A 269 13.71 7.68 18.84
N LEU A 270 14.86 7.50 18.18
CA LEU A 270 15.69 6.30 18.30
C LEU A 270 16.18 6.20 19.75
N SER A 271 15.77 5.14 20.44
CA SER A 271 16.01 5.01 21.87
C SER A 271 16.31 3.58 22.28
N LEU A 272 16.92 3.43 23.46
CA LEU A 272 17.20 2.13 24.06
C LEU A 272 15.93 1.32 24.36
N ARG A 273 14.73 1.92 24.32
CA ARG A 273 13.46 1.20 24.49
C ARG A 273 13.19 0.17 23.39
N LEU A 274 13.88 0.29 22.25
CA LEU A 274 13.84 -0.69 21.18
C LEU A 274 14.56 -1.99 21.56
N ILE A 275 15.46 -1.97 22.54
CA ILE A 275 16.15 -3.19 23.00
C ILE A 275 15.12 -4.18 23.58
N ASP A 276 15.31 -5.45 23.24
CA ASP A 276 14.45 -6.61 23.49
C ASP A 276 13.02 -6.52 22.91
N GLN A 277 12.71 -5.52 22.08
CA GLN A 277 11.45 -5.50 21.33
C GLN A 277 11.42 -6.60 20.26
N PRO A 278 10.28 -7.29 20.11
CA PRO A 278 10.12 -8.35 19.12
C PRO A 278 10.10 -7.79 17.70
N VAL A 279 10.82 -8.47 16.81
CA VAL A 279 10.82 -8.20 15.36
C VAL A 279 10.57 -9.47 14.58
N LEU A 280 9.95 -9.35 13.40
CA LEU A 280 9.66 -10.45 12.50
C LEU A 280 10.10 -10.09 11.08
N GLY A 281 10.59 -11.08 10.34
CA GLY A 281 10.95 -10.93 8.93
C GLY A 281 10.53 -12.16 8.15
N TYR A 282 10.47 -12.03 6.83
CA TYR A 282 10.31 -13.18 5.94
C TYR A 282 11.42 -13.15 4.90
N GLY A 283 12.37 -14.07 5.03
CA GLY A 283 13.55 -14.18 4.18
C GLY A 283 13.38 -15.25 3.11
N ALA A 284 13.98 -15.06 1.95
CA ALA A 284 13.92 -16.01 0.84
C ALA A 284 14.65 -17.33 1.13
N ALA A 285 15.58 -17.35 2.10
CA ALA A 285 16.35 -18.54 2.46
C ALA A 285 15.91 -19.16 3.80
N SER A 286 15.33 -18.37 4.71
CA SER A 286 14.89 -18.84 6.02
C SER A 286 13.37 -18.92 6.20
N GLY A 287 12.59 -18.33 5.30
CA GLY A 287 11.14 -18.19 5.49
C GLY A 287 10.82 -17.20 6.61
N LEU A 288 9.80 -17.49 7.43
CA LEU A 288 9.42 -16.65 8.56
C LEU A 288 10.46 -16.71 9.69
N ILE A 289 11.11 -15.58 9.98
CA ILE A 289 12.11 -15.41 11.03
C ILE A 289 11.54 -14.55 12.16
N ARG A 290 11.88 -14.90 13.40
CA ARG A 290 11.55 -14.12 14.60
C ARG A 290 12.84 -13.71 15.30
N GLY A 291 12.86 -12.51 15.85
CA GLY A 291 14.03 -11.99 16.54
C GLY A 291 13.68 -10.97 17.60
N LYS A 292 14.72 -10.48 18.28
CA LYS A 292 14.65 -9.36 19.22
C LYS A 292 15.83 -8.43 19.00
N LEU A 293 15.60 -7.12 19.04
CA LEU A 293 16.67 -6.13 18.94
C LEU A 293 17.58 -6.24 20.17
N LYS A 294 18.84 -6.61 20.00
CA LYS A 294 19.76 -6.90 21.11
C LYS A 294 20.67 -5.75 21.47
N ALA A 295 21.11 -5.00 20.48
CA ALA A 295 21.96 -3.82 20.65
C ALA A 295 21.79 -2.84 19.49
N LEU A 296 22.14 -1.57 19.73
CA LEU A 296 22.17 -0.53 18.71
C LEU A 296 23.61 -0.21 18.32
N PHE A 297 23.80 0.23 17.07
CA PHE A 297 25.08 0.70 16.53
C PHE A 297 26.22 -0.30 16.72
N TYR A 298 25.97 -1.59 16.43
CA TYR A 298 26.95 -2.66 16.61
C TYR A 298 28.11 -2.52 15.63
N ARG A 299 29.32 -2.39 16.17
CA ARG A 299 30.58 -2.41 15.45
C ARG A 299 30.94 -3.84 15.06
N HIS A 300 30.75 -4.17 13.79
CA HIS A 300 31.08 -5.47 13.21
C HIS A 300 32.49 -5.51 12.61
N ARG A 301 33.10 -4.35 12.32
CA ARG A 301 34.44 -4.28 11.73
C ARG A 301 35.15 -2.97 12.08
N SER A 302 36.47 -3.00 12.18
CA SER A 302 37.33 -1.80 12.27
C SER A 302 38.45 -1.87 11.22
N VAL A 303 38.69 -0.79 10.48
CA VAL A 303 39.76 -0.69 9.46
C VAL A 303 40.34 0.72 9.45
N GLY A 304 41.67 0.85 9.49
CA GLY A 304 42.34 2.14 9.36
C GLY A 304 41.97 3.17 10.44
N GLY A 305 41.60 2.69 11.63
CA GLY A 305 41.12 3.55 12.73
C GLY A 305 39.67 4.01 12.60
N PHE A 306 38.91 3.48 11.64
CA PHE A 306 37.46 3.70 11.50
C PHE A 306 36.67 2.45 11.87
N ASP A 307 35.53 2.66 12.52
CA ASP A 307 34.56 1.62 12.85
C ASP A 307 33.44 1.54 11.81
N TYR A 308 32.96 0.34 11.56
CA TYR A 308 31.81 0.07 10.69
C TYR A 308 30.69 -0.44 11.58
N VAL A 309 29.59 0.30 11.63
CA VAL A 309 28.49 0.04 12.55
C VAL A 309 27.20 -0.31 11.80
N ALA A 310 26.46 -1.28 12.32
CA ALA A 310 25.08 -1.57 11.93
C ALA A 310 24.13 -0.88 12.90
N ASP A 311 23.03 -0.29 12.42
CA ASP A 311 22.07 0.40 13.30
C ASP A 311 21.47 -0.55 14.33
N PHE A 312 21.13 -1.77 13.87
CA PHE A 312 20.50 -2.79 14.68
C PHE A 312 21.27 -4.10 14.63
N MET A 313 21.52 -4.66 15.80
CA MET A 313 21.93 -6.05 15.98
C MET A 313 20.73 -6.82 16.52
N ILE A 314 20.24 -7.79 15.76
CA ILE A 314 19.01 -8.54 16.06
C ILE A 314 19.41 -9.96 16.47
N ALA A 315 19.06 -10.35 17.69
CA ALA A 315 19.21 -11.71 18.17
C ALA A 315 18.14 -12.61 17.56
N PRO A 316 18.46 -13.87 17.21
CA PRO A 316 17.45 -14.82 16.79
C PRO A 316 16.50 -15.14 17.97
N GLY A 317 15.22 -15.30 17.65
CA GLY A 317 14.21 -15.80 18.58
C GLY A 317 14.08 -17.32 18.52
N ASP A 318 12.97 -17.84 19.04
CA ASP A 318 12.69 -19.27 18.94
C ASP A 318 12.45 -19.68 17.48
N GLY A 319 13.21 -20.65 16.98
CA GLY A 319 13.02 -21.24 15.65
C GLY A 319 14.21 -21.04 14.71
N VAL A 320 13.96 -20.41 13.54
CA VAL A 320 14.92 -20.30 12.44
C VAL A 320 15.79 -19.05 12.62
N GLU A 321 17.11 -19.19 12.48
CA GLU A 321 18.06 -18.08 12.46
C GLU A 321 18.27 -17.54 11.03
N THR A 322 18.70 -16.27 10.92
CA THR A 322 19.07 -15.69 9.62
C THR A 322 20.27 -16.41 9.00
N ARG A 323 20.28 -16.50 7.67
CA ARG A 323 21.32 -17.18 6.89
C ARG A 323 21.62 -16.48 5.56
N PRO A 324 22.72 -16.85 4.87
CA PRO A 324 22.98 -16.37 3.51
C PRO A 324 21.77 -16.58 2.59
N GLY A 325 21.34 -15.50 1.93
CA GLY A 325 20.11 -15.45 1.12
C GLY A 325 18.98 -14.61 1.74
N ASP A 326 19.03 -14.32 3.04
CA ASP A 326 18.07 -13.41 3.68
C ASP A 326 18.46 -11.92 3.54
N SER A 327 19.67 -11.61 3.07
CA SER A 327 20.10 -10.23 2.77
C SER A 327 19.07 -9.53 1.88
N GLY A 328 18.70 -8.30 2.25
CA GLY A 328 17.63 -7.51 1.63
C GLY A 328 16.27 -7.65 2.33
N MET A 329 16.08 -8.66 3.19
CA MET A 329 14.86 -8.84 3.97
C MET A 329 14.58 -7.62 4.86
N VAL A 330 13.30 -7.23 4.96
CA VAL A 330 12.85 -6.19 5.90
C VAL A 330 12.36 -6.82 7.20
N TRP A 331 12.99 -6.43 8.31
CA TRP A 331 12.53 -6.67 9.67
C TRP A 331 11.41 -5.70 10.03
N HIS A 332 10.34 -6.23 10.61
CA HIS A 332 9.18 -5.49 11.06
C HIS A 332 9.12 -5.50 12.59
N LEU A 333 8.97 -4.32 13.20
CA LEU A 333 8.73 -4.16 14.63
C LEU A 333 7.29 -4.59 14.94
N ASP A 334 7.14 -5.49 15.91
CA ASP A 334 5.84 -5.93 16.40
C ASP A 334 5.38 -4.97 17.51
N VAL A 335 4.48 -4.06 17.17
CA VAL A 335 3.92 -3.03 18.08
C VAL A 335 2.55 -3.43 18.62
N THR A 336 2.17 -4.70 18.46
CA THR A 336 0.90 -5.22 18.94
C THR A 336 0.77 -4.99 20.45
N PRO A 337 -0.30 -4.34 20.94
CA PRO A 337 -0.51 -4.14 22.37
C PRO A 337 -0.52 -5.49 23.10
N ARG A 338 0.30 -5.64 24.15
CA ARG A 338 0.31 -6.84 24.98
C ARG A 338 -0.91 -6.85 25.90
N ASP A 339 -1.91 -7.66 25.59
CA ASP A 339 -2.94 -8.05 26.55
C ASP A 339 -2.43 -9.21 27.40
N GLN A 340 -2.29 -9.00 28.71
CA GLN A 340 -1.82 -10.02 29.65
C GLN A 340 -2.77 -11.23 29.79
N ARG A 341 -3.98 -11.16 29.21
CA ARG A 341 -5.00 -12.22 29.27
C ARG A 341 -4.99 -13.18 28.08
N VAL A 342 -4.19 -12.92 27.05
CA VAL A 342 -4.13 -13.73 25.82
C VAL A 342 -2.72 -14.30 25.65
N ASP A 343 -2.58 -15.62 25.72
CA ASP A 343 -1.28 -16.30 25.70
C ASP A 343 -0.54 -16.18 24.36
N VAL A 344 -1.26 -16.15 23.22
CA VAL A 344 -0.65 -16.06 21.87
C VAL A 344 -1.53 -15.26 20.90
N ILE A 345 -1.01 -14.15 20.36
CA ILE A 345 -1.66 -13.40 19.29
C ILE A 345 -1.28 -14.00 17.92
N PRO A 346 -2.27 -14.46 17.11
CA PRO A 346 -2.01 -14.98 15.76
C PRO A 346 -1.27 -13.97 14.87
N LEU A 347 -0.34 -14.45 14.04
CA LEU A 347 0.49 -13.59 13.17
C LEU A 347 -0.33 -12.63 12.30
N ALA A 348 -1.45 -13.11 11.74
CA ALA A 348 -2.35 -12.30 10.89
C ALA A 348 -3.05 -11.15 11.63
N LYS A 349 -3.03 -11.14 12.97
CA LYS A 349 -3.62 -10.08 13.81
C LYS A 349 -2.58 -9.15 14.44
N ARG A 350 -1.29 -9.32 14.11
CA ARG A 350 -0.22 -8.51 14.67
C ARG A 350 -0.10 -7.19 13.90
N ASP A 351 0.16 -6.14 14.64
CA ASP A 351 0.50 -4.83 14.10
C ASP A 351 2.00 -4.77 13.84
N LEU A 352 2.40 -5.00 12.59
CA LEU A 352 3.79 -5.06 12.17
C LEU A 352 4.17 -3.81 11.38
N ARG A 353 5.25 -3.14 11.81
CA ARG A 353 5.75 -1.90 11.22
C ARG A 353 7.13 -2.12 10.61
N PRO A 354 7.33 -1.93 9.29
CA PRO A 354 8.65 -2.07 8.64
C PRO A 354 9.70 -1.20 9.34
N LEU A 355 10.79 -1.79 9.83
CA LEU A 355 11.78 -1.13 10.67
C LEU A 355 13.16 -1.06 10.03
N ALA A 356 13.67 -2.18 9.51
CA ALA A 356 15.07 -2.27 9.13
C ALA A 356 15.31 -3.24 7.98
N VAL A 357 16.29 -2.93 7.12
CA VAL A 357 16.76 -3.79 6.04
C VAL A 357 17.96 -4.58 6.54
N GLU A 358 17.86 -5.91 6.53
CA GLU A 358 18.98 -6.79 6.83
C GLU A 358 19.95 -6.84 5.65
N TRP A 359 21.24 -6.76 5.92
CA TRP A 359 22.27 -6.94 4.88
C TRP A 359 23.32 -7.99 5.26
N GLY A 360 23.28 -8.54 6.47
CA GLY A 360 24.16 -9.64 6.83
C GLY A 360 23.86 -10.26 8.18
N GLY A 361 24.66 -11.28 8.52
CA GLY A 361 24.61 -11.95 9.80
C GLY A 361 26.00 -12.05 10.42
N GLN A 362 26.05 -11.97 11.75
CA GLN A 362 27.24 -12.17 12.56
C GLN A 362 27.00 -13.37 13.49
N VAL A 363 27.78 -14.43 13.30
CA VAL A 363 27.79 -15.57 14.24
C VAL A 363 28.52 -15.15 15.51
N LEU A 364 27.84 -15.26 16.65
CA LEU A 364 28.40 -14.98 17.97
C LEU A 364 28.03 -16.10 18.95
N GLY A 365 28.95 -16.40 19.87
CA GLY A 365 28.75 -17.42 20.92
C GLY A 365 30.00 -18.27 21.15
N ASP A 366 29.90 -19.24 22.04
CA ASP A 366 31.01 -20.11 22.42
C ASP A 366 30.93 -21.51 21.75
N THR A 367 31.80 -22.44 22.17
CA THR A 367 31.83 -23.81 21.65
C THR A 367 30.57 -24.63 21.93
N SER A 368 29.79 -24.22 22.93
CA SER A 368 28.58 -24.91 23.38
C SER A 368 27.31 -24.28 22.81
N HIS A 369 27.29 -22.96 22.64
CA HIS A 369 26.12 -22.21 22.19
C HIS A 369 26.55 -21.06 21.26
N SER A 370 26.27 -21.17 19.96
CA SER A 370 26.48 -20.12 18.95
C SER A 370 25.21 -19.87 18.14
N ALA A 371 24.97 -18.62 17.77
CA ALA A 371 23.79 -18.22 17.00
C ALA A 371 24.13 -17.11 15.98
N SER A 372 23.38 -17.05 14.89
CA SER A 372 23.48 -16.03 13.85
C SER A 372 22.65 -14.78 14.19
N TYR A 373 23.33 -13.67 14.46
CA TYR A 373 22.71 -12.37 14.75
C TYR A 373 22.60 -11.56 13.47
N ALA A 374 21.40 -11.13 13.10
CA ALA A 374 21.23 -10.24 11.95
C ALA A 374 21.82 -8.85 12.24
N VAL A 375 22.48 -8.27 11.24
CA VAL A 375 22.89 -6.88 11.22
C VAL A 375 22.06 -6.15 10.16
N ALA A 376 21.41 -5.08 10.60
CA ALA A 376 20.42 -4.37 9.81
C ALA A 376 20.53 -2.86 9.99
N THR A 377 19.98 -2.14 9.01
CA THR A 377 20.00 -0.68 8.94
C THR A 377 18.58 -0.15 8.91
N SER A 378 18.33 0.99 9.56
CA SER A 378 17.00 1.62 9.59
C SER A 378 16.44 1.85 8.20
N LEU A 379 15.22 1.36 7.96
CA LEU A 379 14.51 1.57 6.70
C LEU A 379 14.19 3.06 6.51
N SER A 380 13.85 3.79 7.58
CA SER A 380 13.63 5.24 7.53
C SER A 380 14.89 6.00 7.10
N THR A 381 16.04 5.58 7.62
CA THR A 381 17.34 6.11 7.22
C THR A 381 17.61 5.81 5.74
N VAL A 382 17.36 4.58 5.30
CA VAL A 382 17.54 4.17 3.91
C VAL A 382 16.65 4.99 2.97
N CYS A 383 15.36 5.09 3.26
CA CYS A 383 14.39 5.88 2.50
C CYS A 383 14.83 7.35 2.38
N ARG A 384 15.22 7.98 3.50
CA ARG A 384 15.71 9.36 3.51
C ARG A 384 16.99 9.54 2.69
N GLN A 385 17.97 8.66 2.83
CA GLN A 385 19.27 8.78 2.16
C GLN A 385 19.18 8.48 0.66
N LEU A 386 18.25 7.62 0.24
CA LEU A 386 17.96 7.36 -1.16
C LEU A 386 16.93 8.33 -1.77
N ASN A 387 16.32 9.19 -0.96
CA ASN A 387 15.20 10.05 -1.35
C ASN A 387 14.04 9.24 -1.98
N VAL A 388 13.64 8.16 -1.33
CA VAL A 388 12.52 7.29 -1.71
C VAL A 388 11.54 7.13 -0.56
N GLU A 389 10.30 6.82 -0.89
CA GLU A 389 9.20 6.56 0.04
C GLU A 389 8.80 5.08 0.00
N LEU A 390 8.40 4.54 1.16
CA LEU A 390 7.88 3.18 1.24
C LEU A 390 6.53 3.10 0.52
N VAL A 391 6.42 2.19 -0.44
CA VAL A 391 5.15 1.90 -1.08
C VAL A 391 4.32 0.99 -0.16
N THR A 392 3.14 1.46 0.23
CA THR A 392 2.16 0.68 1.00
C THR A 392 0.87 0.52 0.21
N ASP A 393 0.04 -0.47 0.57
CA ASP A 393 -1.29 -0.66 -0.03
C ASP A 393 -2.24 0.54 0.20
N VAL A 394 -1.86 1.47 1.08
CA VAL A 394 -2.57 2.74 1.35
C VAL A 394 -2.16 3.85 0.35
N GLY A 395 -1.09 3.63 -0.42
CA GLY A 395 -0.43 4.64 -1.27
C GLY A 395 -0.39 4.35 -2.77
N ARG A 396 -1.15 3.39 -3.30
CA ARG A 396 -1.25 3.17 -4.76
C ARG A 396 -2.64 3.50 -5.31
N GLY A 397 -2.76 4.67 -5.91
CA GLY A 397 -3.78 4.91 -6.94
C GLY A 397 -3.46 4.06 -8.17
N VAL A 398 -4.45 3.37 -8.72
CA VAL A 398 -5.24 3.72 -9.91
C VAL A 398 -6.32 2.64 -10.01
N SER A 399 -7.55 3.05 -9.81
CA SER A 399 -8.72 2.35 -10.34
C SER A 399 -9.58 3.45 -10.95
N GLY A 400 -9.87 3.35 -12.24
CA GLY A 400 -10.50 4.41 -13.00
C GLY A 400 -11.95 4.62 -12.60
N TYR A 401 -12.19 5.41 -11.55
CA TYR A 401 -13.49 5.81 -11.04
C TYR A 401 -13.41 7.29 -10.65
N TRP A 402 -14.51 8.03 -10.76
CA TRP A 402 -14.66 9.22 -9.93
C TRP A 402 -14.32 8.93 -8.47
N GLY A 403 -13.68 9.91 -7.83
CA GLY A 403 -13.54 9.86 -6.39
C GLY A 403 -14.93 9.79 -5.74
N ARG A 404 -15.03 9.11 -4.59
CA ARG A 404 -16.23 8.97 -3.75
C ARG A 404 -17.12 10.23 -3.77
N THR A 405 -16.50 11.40 -3.63
CA THR A 405 -17.13 12.73 -3.71
C THR A 405 -18.13 12.84 -4.86
N GLY A 406 -17.75 12.45 -6.08
CA GLY A 406 -18.57 12.67 -7.25
C GLY A 406 -19.79 11.74 -7.34
N HIS A 407 -19.62 10.43 -7.07
CA HIS A 407 -20.74 9.46 -7.08
C HIS A 407 -21.81 9.82 -6.05
N TYR A 408 -21.37 10.14 -4.83
CA TYR A 408 -22.29 10.57 -3.78
C TYR A 408 -22.97 11.90 -4.12
N SER A 409 -22.27 12.84 -4.75
CA SER A 409 -22.86 14.12 -5.18
C SER A 409 -23.97 13.93 -6.20
N ILE A 410 -23.73 13.13 -7.26
CA ILE A 410 -24.74 12.84 -8.29
C ILE A 410 -25.99 12.19 -7.68
N ALA A 411 -25.81 11.23 -6.78
CA ALA A 411 -26.92 10.59 -6.09
C ALA A 411 -27.72 11.57 -5.23
N ALA A 412 -27.05 12.44 -4.47
CA ALA A 412 -27.71 13.45 -3.63
C ALA A 412 -28.48 14.48 -4.48
N LEU A 413 -27.86 14.97 -5.56
CA LEU A 413 -28.47 15.92 -6.49
C LEU A 413 -29.68 15.31 -7.21
N ALA A 414 -29.59 14.06 -7.68
CA ALA A 414 -30.65 13.40 -8.44
C ALA A 414 -31.97 13.29 -7.65
N ILE A 415 -31.91 13.15 -6.32
CA ILE A 415 -33.11 13.11 -5.46
C ILE A 415 -33.97 14.37 -5.67
N THR A 416 -33.33 15.52 -5.84
CA THR A 416 -34.03 16.81 -6.03
C THR A 416 -34.75 16.90 -7.38
N ALA A 417 -34.20 16.21 -8.40
CA ALA A 417 -34.68 16.21 -9.79
C ALA A 417 -35.72 15.10 -10.09
N VAL A 418 -36.04 14.24 -9.12
CA VAL A 418 -37.13 13.25 -9.26
C VAL A 418 -38.47 13.96 -9.44
N ARG A 419 -39.25 13.52 -10.42
CA ARG A 419 -40.53 14.16 -10.79
C ARG A 419 -41.73 13.54 -10.11
N ASP A 420 -41.80 12.22 -10.04
CA ASP A 420 -42.93 11.57 -9.40
C ASP A 420 -42.90 11.87 -7.90
N PRO A 421 -43.97 12.48 -7.33
CA PRO A 421 -43.95 12.95 -5.95
C PRO A 421 -43.85 11.80 -4.93
N LYS A 422 -44.34 10.60 -5.26
CA LYS A 422 -44.22 9.43 -4.36
C LYS A 422 -42.82 8.86 -4.40
N LEU A 423 -42.23 8.77 -5.60
CA LEU A 423 -40.83 8.37 -5.75
C LEU A 423 -39.90 9.37 -5.06
N LYS A 424 -40.12 10.66 -5.26
CA LYS A 424 -39.34 11.72 -4.61
C LYS A 424 -39.38 11.59 -3.09
N ALA A 425 -40.58 11.48 -2.52
CA ALA A 425 -40.74 11.26 -1.08
C ALA A 425 -40.05 9.98 -0.59
N LEU A 426 -40.08 8.88 -1.37
CA LEU A 426 -39.37 7.64 -1.04
C LEU A 426 -37.85 7.84 -1.03
N MET A 427 -37.30 8.51 -2.05
CA MET A 427 -35.87 8.77 -2.17
C MET A 427 -35.38 9.76 -1.10
N GLU A 428 -36.13 10.84 -0.81
CA GLU A 428 -35.84 11.79 0.27
C GLU A 428 -35.85 11.11 1.64
N THR A 429 -36.86 10.27 1.91
CA THR A 429 -36.96 9.51 3.17
C THR A 429 -35.77 8.57 3.38
N ASN A 430 -35.15 8.10 2.29
CA ASN A 430 -34.03 7.17 2.28
C ASN A 430 -32.74 7.80 1.76
N SER A 431 -32.63 9.13 1.80
CA SER A 431 -31.48 9.88 1.30
C SER A 431 -30.16 9.40 1.90
N SER A 432 -30.11 9.19 3.22
CA SER A 432 -28.93 8.67 3.93
C SER A 432 -28.55 7.22 3.59
N ILE A 433 -29.43 6.47 2.91
CA ILE A 433 -29.15 5.13 2.38
C ILE A 433 -28.58 5.22 0.98
N LEU A 434 -29.03 6.21 0.20
CA LEU A 434 -28.58 6.43 -1.17
C LEU A 434 -27.22 7.13 -1.20
N SER A 435 -27.05 8.18 -0.40
CA SER A 435 -25.86 9.04 -0.38
C SER A 435 -25.62 9.71 0.98
N PHE A 436 -24.60 10.55 1.05
CA PHE A 436 -24.37 11.52 2.12
C PHE A 436 -24.99 12.88 1.77
N ASP A 437 -25.21 13.72 2.79
CA ASP A 437 -25.63 15.11 2.59
C ASP A 437 -24.54 15.91 1.85
N LEU A 438 -24.93 16.85 0.98
CA LEU A 438 -23.97 17.67 0.21
C LEU A 438 -22.97 18.40 1.11
N ASP A 439 -23.44 19.02 2.19
CA ASP A 439 -22.58 19.68 3.20
C ASP A 439 -21.54 18.74 3.83
N ALA A 440 -21.81 17.43 3.90
CA ALA A 440 -20.86 16.45 4.40
C ALA A 440 -19.84 16.03 3.31
N ILE A 441 -20.27 15.99 2.05
CA ILE A 441 -19.42 15.68 0.90
C ILE A 441 -18.42 16.81 0.63
N GLU A 442 -18.82 18.06 0.84
CA GLU A 442 -17.98 19.25 0.66
C GLU A 442 -16.82 19.36 1.67
N GLN A 443 -16.88 18.61 2.77
CA GLN A 443 -15.88 18.69 3.83
C GLN A 443 -14.56 18.03 3.43
N SER A 444 -13.46 18.74 3.71
CA SER A 444 -12.11 18.18 3.58
C SER A 444 -11.97 16.89 4.39
N GLY A 445 -11.50 15.81 3.74
CA GLY A 445 -11.33 14.50 4.37
C GLY A 445 -12.55 13.58 4.23
N PHE A 446 -13.61 14.00 3.52
CA PHE A 446 -14.78 13.17 3.21
C PHE A 446 -14.38 11.80 2.65
N ASP A 447 -13.53 11.77 1.61
CA ASP A 447 -13.11 10.51 1.00
C ASP A 447 -12.48 9.57 2.04
N ALA A 448 -11.61 10.07 2.92
CA ALA A 448 -10.98 9.25 3.96
C ALA A 448 -12.01 8.67 4.95
N SER A 449 -13.06 9.43 5.28
CA SER A 449 -14.13 8.98 6.19
C SER A 449 -14.92 7.80 5.62
N VAL A 450 -15.26 7.84 4.33
CA VAL A 450 -15.93 6.73 3.62
C VAL A 450 -15.00 5.52 3.57
N GLY A 451 -13.70 5.74 3.33
CA GLY A 451 -12.69 4.68 3.34
C GLY A 451 -12.64 3.92 4.66
N ALA A 452 -12.72 4.61 5.79
CA ALA A 452 -12.77 3.98 7.10
C ALA A 452 -14.05 3.13 7.28
N LEU A 453 -15.21 3.60 6.81
CA LEU A 453 -16.46 2.82 6.88
C LEU A 453 -16.36 1.51 6.08
N SER A 454 -15.80 1.58 4.87
CA SER A 454 -15.62 0.40 4.01
C SER A 454 -14.68 -0.62 4.65
N SER A 455 -13.55 -0.18 5.20
CA SER A 455 -12.53 -1.06 5.80
C SER A 455 -13.00 -1.75 7.08
N ASP A 456 -13.92 -1.12 7.81
CA ASP A 456 -14.55 -1.68 9.00
C ASP A 456 -15.68 -2.68 8.67
N ASP A 457 -15.90 -3.02 7.40
CA ASP A 457 -17.02 -3.86 6.91
C ASP A 457 -18.41 -3.31 7.32
N LYS A 458 -18.52 -1.99 7.45
CA LYS A 458 -19.77 -1.29 7.82
C LYS A 458 -20.64 -1.01 6.60
N PHE A 459 -21.86 -0.55 6.86
CA PHE A 459 -22.72 -0.02 5.81
C PHE A 459 -22.09 1.25 5.21
N VAL A 460 -22.02 1.29 3.89
CA VAL A 460 -21.78 2.50 3.10
C VAL A 460 -23.04 2.81 2.28
N PRO A 461 -23.38 4.09 2.06
CA PRO A 461 -24.50 4.45 1.20
C PRO A 461 -24.31 3.90 -0.21
N LEU A 462 -25.44 3.60 -0.86
CA LEU A 462 -25.52 2.75 -2.04
C LEU A 462 -24.79 3.28 -3.27
N ALA A 463 -24.66 4.61 -3.40
CA ALA A 463 -24.10 5.26 -4.58
C ALA A 463 -22.64 4.90 -4.88
N ASP A 464 -21.93 4.25 -3.96
CA ASP A 464 -20.55 3.81 -4.20
C ASP A 464 -20.25 2.39 -3.69
N VAL A 465 -21.29 1.58 -3.47
CA VAL A 465 -21.15 0.15 -3.11
C VAL A 465 -20.30 -0.65 -4.12
N PRO A 466 -20.41 -0.44 -5.44
CA PRO A 466 -19.53 -1.10 -6.41
C PRO A 466 -18.03 -0.96 -6.07
N ASP A 467 -17.59 0.26 -5.74
CA ASP A 467 -16.19 0.52 -5.41
C ASP A 467 -15.84 0.18 -3.98
N GLU A 468 -16.66 0.61 -3.02
CA GLU A 468 -16.34 0.48 -1.59
C GLU A 468 -16.52 -0.95 -1.07
N ILE A 469 -17.39 -1.74 -1.69
CA ILE A 469 -17.71 -3.09 -1.22
C ILE A 469 -17.34 -4.13 -2.26
N TRP A 470 -17.92 -4.07 -3.46
CA TRP A 470 -17.82 -5.16 -4.44
C TRP A 470 -16.39 -5.35 -4.95
N LYS A 471 -15.64 -4.25 -5.13
CA LYS A 471 -14.23 -4.27 -5.53
C LYS A 471 -13.26 -4.41 -4.36
N LYS A 472 -13.52 -3.75 -3.23
CA LYS A 472 -12.54 -3.62 -2.13
C LYS A 472 -12.61 -4.71 -1.07
N LEU A 473 -13.77 -5.30 -0.80
CA LEU A 473 -13.93 -6.29 0.27
C LEU A 473 -13.76 -7.73 -0.22
N PRO A 474 -13.35 -8.66 0.66
CA PRO A 474 -13.32 -10.08 0.31
C PRO A 474 -14.74 -10.64 0.11
N LYS A 475 -14.85 -11.77 -0.58
CA LYS A 475 -16.09 -12.50 -0.90
C LYS A 475 -16.91 -12.85 0.34
N SER A 476 -16.26 -13.05 1.49
CA SER A 476 -16.92 -13.30 2.78
C SER A 476 -17.63 -12.07 3.34
N SER A 477 -17.21 -10.87 2.94
CA SER A 477 -17.71 -9.57 3.39
C SER A 477 -18.53 -8.84 2.32
N GLY A 478 -18.98 -9.55 1.28
CA GLY A 478 -19.81 -8.98 0.21
C GLY A 478 -19.07 -8.59 -1.07
N GLY A 479 -17.75 -8.85 -1.15
CA GLY A 479 -16.97 -8.71 -2.37
C GLY A 479 -17.48 -9.58 -3.53
N ARG A 480 -17.38 -9.07 -4.75
CA ARG A 480 -17.76 -9.79 -5.98
C ARG A 480 -16.59 -10.53 -6.59
N THR A 481 -16.92 -11.54 -7.42
CA THR A 481 -15.90 -12.28 -8.17
C THR A 481 -15.13 -11.31 -9.05
N GLY A 482 -13.81 -11.27 -8.86
CA GLY A 482 -12.88 -10.34 -9.51
C GLY A 482 -13.04 -8.86 -9.14
N GLY A 483 -13.63 -8.58 -7.97
CA GLY A 483 -13.06 -7.57 -7.07
C GLY A 483 -11.67 -8.01 -6.57
N ARG A 484 -11.21 -7.57 -5.39
CA ARG A 484 -9.93 -8.04 -4.80
C ARG A 484 -9.76 -9.58 -4.71
N ASP A 485 -10.82 -10.35 -4.97
CA ASP A 485 -10.86 -11.81 -4.94
C ASP A 485 -10.92 -12.50 -6.32
N SER A 486 -9.75 -12.68 -6.96
CA SER A 486 -9.50 -13.94 -7.73
C SER A 486 -8.03 -14.31 -8.04
N SER A 487 -7.03 -13.49 -7.72
CA SER A 487 -5.62 -13.92 -7.76
C SER A 487 -4.80 -12.97 -6.91
N GLY A 488 -4.00 -13.50 -5.98
CA GLY A 488 -3.43 -12.76 -4.84
C GLY A 488 -2.40 -11.66 -5.17
N GLY A 489 -2.82 -10.58 -5.82
CA GLY A 489 -2.07 -9.33 -5.99
C GLY A 489 -2.97 -8.11 -5.87
N GLY A 490 -2.40 -7.03 -5.34
CA GLY A 490 -3.11 -5.84 -4.87
C GLY A 490 -3.98 -5.12 -5.90
N GLY A 491 -5.10 -4.57 -5.41
CA GLY A 491 -5.84 -3.46 -6.02
C GLY A 491 -6.49 -3.65 -7.40
N MET A 492 -6.03 -4.57 -8.24
CA MET A 492 -6.55 -4.71 -9.60
C MET A 492 -7.83 -5.54 -9.61
N THR A 493 -8.91 -4.90 -10.03
CA THR A 493 -10.21 -5.53 -10.27
C THR A 493 -10.12 -6.25 -11.60
N ASN A 494 -9.65 -7.49 -11.60
CA ASN A 494 -9.60 -8.34 -12.81
C ASN A 494 -10.81 -9.27 -12.85
N GLY A 495 -11.99 -8.68 -12.78
CA GLY A 495 -13.26 -9.38 -12.69
C GLY A 495 -14.32 -8.87 -13.64
N PRO A 496 -15.45 -9.60 -13.74
CA PRO A 496 -16.63 -9.13 -14.46
C PRO A 496 -17.20 -7.82 -13.92
N GLU A 497 -16.75 -7.34 -12.75
CA GLU A 497 -17.08 -5.99 -12.28
C GLU A 497 -16.23 -4.90 -12.90
N HIS A 498 -15.04 -5.15 -13.42
CA HIS A 498 -14.24 -4.08 -14.04
C HIS A 498 -14.85 -3.48 -15.32
N PRO A 499 -15.31 -4.28 -16.31
CA PRO A 499 -15.78 -3.73 -17.57
C PRO A 499 -17.16 -3.04 -17.47
N THR A 500 -17.83 -3.10 -16.32
CA THR A 500 -19.13 -2.46 -16.10
C THR A 500 -19.04 -0.96 -15.82
N HIS A 501 -17.83 -0.40 -15.64
CA HIS A 501 -17.61 1.01 -15.27
C HIS A 501 -17.32 1.93 -16.44
N TYR A 502 -17.15 1.43 -17.66
CA TYR A 502 -16.78 2.27 -18.79
C TYR A 502 -17.31 1.74 -20.12
N ALA A 503 -17.14 2.56 -21.15
CA ALA A 503 -17.37 2.22 -22.55
C ALA A 503 -16.41 3.04 -23.41
N ASP A 504 -15.40 2.42 -24.02
CA ASP A 504 -14.43 3.02 -24.94
C ASP A 504 -15.02 3.16 -26.37
N ILE A 505 -16.20 3.80 -26.42
CA ILE A 505 -17.07 3.89 -27.60
C ILE A 505 -16.75 5.06 -28.52
N ASP A 506 -15.86 5.97 -28.11
CA ASP A 506 -15.39 7.08 -28.93
C ASP A 506 -14.17 6.75 -29.79
N ALA A 507 -13.55 5.58 -29.58
CA ALA A 507 -12.53 5.05 -30.47
C ALA A 507 -13.12 4.79 -31.87
N LYS A 508 -12.30 5.02 -32.89
CA LYS A 508 -12.70 4.89 -34.28
C LYS A 508 -13.15 3.45 -34.57
N HIS A 509 -14.35 3.29 -35.12
CA HIS A 509 -14.83 1.99 -35.54
C HIS A 509 -14.03 1.50 -36.75
N PRO A 510 -13.46 0.27 -36.74
CA PRO A 510 -12.65 -0.26 -37.84
C PRO A 510 -13.32 -0.22 -39.21
N ASP A 511 -14.60 -0.60 -39.26
CA ASP A 511 -15.34 -0.81 -40.50
C ASP A 511 -16.35 0.31 -40.83
N GLN A 512 -16.37 1.40 -40.07
CA GLN A 512 -17.36 2.48 -40.24
C GLN A 512 -16.68 3.85 -40.31
N ALA A 513 -17.41 4.86 -40.82
CA ALA A 513 -16.87 6.20 -40.97
C ALA A 513 -16.71 6.98 -39.65
N THR A 514 -17.46 6.57 -38.61
CA THR A 514 -17.51 7.23 -37.29
C THR A 514 -17.25 6.22 -36.16
N ASN A 515 -17.27 6.67 -34.90
CA ASN A 515 -17.08 5.82 -33.73
C ASN A 515 -18.38 5.10 -33.28
N LEU A 516 -18.24 4.11 -32.38
CA LEU A 516 -19.39 3.32 -31.92
C LEU A 516 -20.42 4.17 -31.17
N ARG A 517 -19.98 5.25 -30.48
CA ARG A 517 -20.88 6.20 -29.82
C ARG A 517 -21.86 6.80 -30.82
N GLU A 518 -21.35 7.39 -31.90
CA GLU A 518 -22.21 8.03 -32.90
C GLU A 518 -23.09 7.01 -33.64
N LEU A 519 -22.58 5.81 -33.94
CA LEU A 519 -23.38 4.74 -34.53
C LEU A 519 -24.55 4.33 -33.61
N CYS A 520 -24.29 4.17 -32.30
CA CYS A 520 -25.33 3.92 -31.31
C CYS A 520 -26.34 5.06 -31.20
N ARG A 521 -26.01 6.27 -31.67
CA ARG A 521 -26.94 7.41 -31.67
C ARG A 521 -27.81 7.47 -32.91
N THR A 522 -27.19 7.29 -34.07
CA THR A 522 -27.85 7.43 -35.37
C THR A 522 -28.66 6.19 -35.75
N ASP A 523 -28.17 5.01 -35.37
CA ASP A 523 -28.82 3.72 -35.65
C ASP A 523 -28.73 2.78 -34.43
N PRO A 524 -29.40 3.13 -33.32
CA PRO A 524 -29.32 2.37 -32.08
C PRO A 524 -29.85 0.94 -32.19
N ASP A 525 -30.84 0.69 -33.05
CA ASP A 525 -31.46 -0.64 -33.15
C ASP A 525 -30.47 -1.67 -33.74
N THR A 526 -29.52 -1.21 -34.55
CA THR A 526 -28.42 -2.02 -35.09
C THR A 526 -27.23 -2.06 -34.13
N TYR A 527 -26.75 -0.90 -33.68
CA TYR A 527 -25.43 -0.79 -33.03
C TYR A 527 -25.46 -0.84 -31.50
N LEU A 528 -26.61 -0.59 -30.86
CA LEU A 528 -26.76 -0.72 -29.41
C LEU A 528 -27.26 -2.12 -29.02
N THR A 529 -26.54 -3.14 -29.50
CA THR A 529 -26.83 -4.56 -29.26
C THR A 529 -25.56 -5.26 -28.77
N ILE A 530 -25.72 -6.36 -28.01
CA ILE A 530 -24.59 -7.15 -27.51
C ILE A 530 -23.73 -7.66 -28.67
N GLU A 531 -24.36 -8.16 -29.73
CA GLU A 531 -23.67 -8.67 -30.92
C GLU A 531 -22.84 -7.59 -31.62
N ALA A 532 -23.40 -6.39 -31.82
CA ALA A 532 -22.68 -5.28 -32.44
C ALA A 532 -21.44 -4.87 -31.61
N TRP A 533 -21.56 -4.82 -30.29
CA TRP A 533 -20.44 -4.49 -29.40
C TRP A 533 -19.38 -5.60 -29.37
N GLN A 534 -19.79 -6.86 -29.33
CA GLN A 534 -18.86 -8.00 -29.45
C GLN A 534 -18.09 -7.95 -30.78
N ASN A 535 -18.79 -7.64 -31.88
CA ASN A 535 -18.17 -7.46 -33.18
C ASN A 535 -17.21 -6.27 -33.19
N TYR A 536 -17.59 -5.13 -32.62
CA TYR A 536 -16.71 -3.96 -32.48
C TYR A 536 -15.37 -4.30 -31.82
N TYR A 537 -15.37 -4.92 -30.64
CA TYR A 537 -14.13 -5.31 -29.95
C TYR A 537 -13.34 -6.38 -30.72
N LYS A 538 -14.03 -7.31 -31.39
CA LYS A 538 -13.37 -8.30 -32.25
C LYS A 538 -12.62 -7.62 -33.39
N ARG A 539 -13.26 -6.66 -34.06
CA ARG A 539 -12.66 -5.92 -35.18
C ARG A 539 -11.52 -5.03 -34.73
N LEU A 540 -11.65 -4.35 -33.58
CA LEU A 540 -10.55 -3.60 -32.97
C LEU A 540 -9.34 -4.50 -32.67
N THR A 541 -9.59 -5.71 -32.14
CA THR A 541 -8.54 -6.71 -31.90
C THR A 541 -7.84 -7.10 -33.20
N GLU A 542 -8.60 -7.38 -34.27
CA GLU A 542 -8.06 -7.82 -35.57
C GLU A 542 -7.23 -6.72 -36.24
N VAL A 543 -7.69 -5.46 -36.20
CA VAL A 543 -6.93 -4.31 -36.71
C VAL A 543 -5.67 -4.08 -35.89
N ALA A 544 -5.76 -4.08 -34.55
CA ALA A 544 -4.58 -3.91 -33.70
C ALA A 544 -3.52 -5.00 -33.96
N LYS A 545 -3.93 -6.26 -34.20
CA LYS A 545 -3.00 -7.33 -34.60
C LYS A 545 -2.37 -7.07 -35.96
N ALA A 546 -3.17 -6.67 -36.96
CA ALA A 546 -2.69 -6.40 -38.31
C ALA A 546 -1.68 -5.24 -38.36
N GLU A 547 -1.83 -4.26 -37.48
CA GLU A 547 -0.95 -3.10 -37.36
C GLU A 547 0.23 -3.31 -36.41
N GLY A 548 0.40 -4.53 -35.86
CA GLY A 548 1.52 -4.84 -34.97
C GLY A 548 1.43 -4.18 -33.58
N ARG A 549 0.21 -3.97 -33.06
CA ARG A 549 -0.09 -3.39 -31.74
C ARG A 549 -0.56 -4.47 -30.74
N PRO A 550 0.33 -5.37 -30.25
CA PRO A 550 -0.04 -6.55 -29.47
C PRO A 550 -0.64 -6.23 -28.09
N LYS A 551 -0.19 -5.14 -27.43
CA LYS A 551 -0.73 -4.73 -26.12
C LYS A 551 -2.21 -4.38 -26.20
N GLU A 552 -2.59 -3.67 -27.26
CA GLU A 552 -3.96 -3.25 -27.51
C GLU A 552 -4.85 -4.38 -28.00
N ALA A 553 -4.33 -5.25 -28.88
CA ALA A 553 -5.02 -6.48 -29.23
C ALA A 553 -5.34 -7.33 -27.98
N ASN A 554 -4.44 -7.38 -27.00
CA ASN A 554 -4.67 -8.05 -25.73
C ASN A 554 -5.71 -7.32 -24.85
N GLN A 555 -5.79 -5.99 -24.93
CA GLN A 555 -6.83 -5.22 -24.25
C GLN A 555 -8.21 -5.56 -24.83
N TYR A 556 -8.42 -5.40 -26.14
CA TYR A 556 -9.74 -5.61 -26.75
C TYR A 556 -10.19 -7.07 -26.80
N SER A 557 -9.26 -8.03 -26.81
CA SER A 557 -9.63 -9.46 -26.78
C SER A 557 -9.96 -9.96 -25.38
N ASN A 558 -9.52 -9.27 -24.33
CA ASN A 558 -9.80 -9.67 -22.95
C ASN A 558 -11.24 -9.29 -22.56
N LYS A 559 -12.09 -10.29 -22.32
CA LYS A 559 -13.49 -10.09 -21.91
C LYS A 559 -13.68 -9.27 -20.62
N LEU A 560 -12.65 -9.19 -19.78
CA LEU A 560 -12.65 -8.38 -18.56
C LEU A 560 -12.28 -6.91 -18.83
N LYS A 561 -11.97 -6.55 -20.07
CA LYS A 561 -11.61 -5.20 -20.52
C LYS A 561 -12.48 -4.67 -21.66
N LYS A 562 -13.63 -5.29 -21.90
CA LYS A 562 -14.61 -4.85 -22.91
C LYS A 562 -15.70 -4.05 -22.22
N GLY A 563 -15.59 -2.72 -22.23
CA GLY A 563 -16.56 -1.81 -21.61
C GLY A 563 -17.99 -2.12 -22.06
N LEU A 564 -18.93 -2.14 -21.11
CA LEU A 564 -20.35 -2.47 -21.34
C LEU A 564 -21.33 -1.59 -20.54
N LEU A 565 -20.87 -0.42 -20.07
CA LEU A 565 -21.61 0.42 -19.12
C LEU A 565 -23.09 0.72 -19.49
N PRO A 566 -23.48 1.01 -20.75
CA PRO A 566 -24.89 1.18 -21.11
C PRO A 566 -25.75 -0.07 -20.85
N PHE A 567 -25.22 -1.26 -21.08
CA PHE A 567 -25.91 -2.52 -20.79
C PHE A 567 -25.99 -2.80 -19.28
N ARG A 568 -25.01 -2.32 -18.51
CA ARG A 568 -25.06 -2.39 -17.05
C ARG A 568 -26.25 -1.60 -16.51
N LEU A 569 -26.45 -0.37 -16.98
CA LEU A 569 -27.59 0.46 -16.57
C LEU A 569 -28.94 -0.10 -17.06
N TRP A 570 -28.98 -0.74 -18.23
CA TRP A 570 -30.13 -1.56 -18.66
C TRP A 570 -30.44 -2.64 -17.61
N GLN A 571 -29.46 -3.45 -17.23
CA GLN A 571 -29.66 -4.53 -16.24
C GLN A 571 -30.24 -4.01 -14.91
N PHE A 572 -29.78 -2.85 -14.43
CA PHE A 572 -30.32 -2.22 -13.23
C PHE A 572 -31.76 -1.77 -13.41
N PHE A 573 -32.09 -1.15 -14.55
CA PHE A 573 -33.45 -0.76 -14.88
C PHE A 573 -34.41 -1.95 -14.82
N ASP A 574 -34.07 -3.05 -15.50
CA ASP A 574 -34.90 -4.25 -15.52
C ASP A 574 -35.10 -4.84 -14.13
N THR A 575 -34.06 -4.77 -13.28
CA THR A 575 -34.15 -5.22 -11.89
C THR A 575 -35.02 -4.31 -11.05
N MET A 576 -34.93 -2.98 -11.23
CA MET A 576 -35.77 -2.02 -10.51
C MET A 576 -37.25 -2.24 -10.83
N VAL A 577 -37.60 -2.40 -12.11
CA VAL A 577 -38.97 -2.71 -12.55
C VAL A 577 -39.44 -4.05 -11.97
N GLU A 578 -38.58 -5.08 -11.98
CA GLU A 578 -38.90 -6.39 -11.37
C GLU A 578 -39.16 -6.30 -9.87
N CYS A 579 -38.34 -5.55 -9.13
CA CYS A 579 -38.52 -5.36 -7.69
C CYS A 579 -39.87 -4.70 -7.41
N LEU A 580 -40.22 -3.64 -8.14
CA LEU A 580 -41.52 -2.98 -7.99
C LEU A 580 -42.69 -3.91 -8.34
N SER A 581 -42.57 -4.74 -9.39
CA SER A 581 -43.61 -5.72 -9.74
C SER A 581 -43.90 -6.76 -8.65
N ARG A 582 -42.95 -6.94 -7.72
CA ARG A 582 -43.05 -7.83 -6.56
C ARG A 582 -43.31 -7.08 -5.25
N SER A 583 -43.58 -5.78 -5.31
CA SER A 583 -43.68 -4.90 -4.14
C SER A 583 -42.43 -4.91 -3.24
N ASP A 584 -41.26 -5.21 -3.80
CA ASP A 584 -39.97 -5.27 -3.10
C ASP A 584 -39.29 -3.91 -3.09
N ILE A 585 -39.72 -3.03 -2.18
CA ILE A 585 -39.17 -1.67 -2.08
C ILE A 585 -37.71 -1.66 -1.65
N VAL A 586 -37.31 -2.58 -0.78
CA VAL A 586 -35.89 -2.71 -0.38
C VAL A 586 -35.05 -3.02 -1.61
N GLY A 587 -35.46 -3.98 -2.43
CA GLY A 587 -34.80 -4.31 -3.69
C GLY A 587 -34.75 -3.15 -4.67
N PHE A 588 -35.87 -2.43 -4.84
CA PHE A 588 -35.93 -1.25 -5.71
C PHE A 588 -34.95 -0.16 -5.28
N VAL A 589 -35.00 0.29 -4.03
CA VAL A 589 -34.09 1.34 -3.51
C VAL A 589 -32.64 0.87 -3.56
N THR A 590 -32.37 -0.40 -3.24
CA THR A 590 -31.02 -0.97 -3.34
C THR A 590 -30.48 -0.90 -4.77
N ALA A 591 -31.27 -1.35 -5.76
CA ALA A 591 -30.88 -1.31 -7.17
C ALA A 591 -30.73 0.14 -7.68
N ALA A 592 -31.67 1.01 -7.32
CA ALA A 592 -31.68 2.43 -7.70
C ALA A 592 -30.44 3.18 -7.17
N GLY A 593 -30.11 2.97 -5.91
CA GLY A 593 -28.94 3.59 -5.28
C GLY A 593 -27.62 3.08 -5.87
N ILE A 594 -27.51 1.79 -6.16
CA ILE A 594 -26.29 1.26 -6.80
C ILE A 594 -26.18 1.73 -8.25
N ALA A 595 -27.29 1.86 -8.97
CA ALA A 595 -27.29 2.41 -10.32
C ALA A 595 -26.76 3.86 -10.37
N ALA A 596 -26.81 4.59 -9.26
CA ALA A 596 -26.22 5.93 -9.17
C ALA A 596 -24.71 5.93 -9.42
N HIS A 597 -24.00 4.88 -8.99
CA HIS A 597 -22.58 4.70 -9.27
C HIS A 597 -22.32 4.68 -10.79
N TYR A 598 -22.98 3.76 -11.49
CA TYR A 598 -22.78 3.55 -12.93
C TYR A 598 -23.32 4.72 -13.78
N MET A 599 -24.38 5.40 -13.33
CA MET A 599 -24.81 6.65 -13.97
C MET A 599 -23.80 7.76 -13.71
N GLY A 600 -23.20 7.76 -12.52
CA GLY A 600 -22.03 8.52 -12.17
C GLY A 600 -20.93 8.33 -13.19
N ASP A 601 -20.44 7.09 -13.36
CA ASP A 601 -19.45 6.70 -14.39
C ASP A 601 -19.83 7.18 -15.80
N ALA A 602 -21.10 7.02 -16.20
CA ALA A 602 -21.55 7.41 -17.53
C ALA A 602 -21.54 8.92 -17.77
N SER A 603 -21.59 9.70 -16.70
CA SER A 603 -21.50 11.16 -16.73
C SER A 603 -20.07 11.70 -16.72
N GLN A 604 -19.07 10.81 -16.77
CA GLN A 604 -17.65 11.17 -16.70
C GLN A 604 -17.05 11.05 -18.09
N PRO A 605 -16.44 12.12 -18.61
CA PRO A 605 -15.97 12.15 -19.99
C PRO A 605 -14.91 11.07 -20.28
N LEU A 606 -14.04 10.76 -19.30
CA LEU A 606 -12.98 9.76 -19.46
C LEU A 606 -13.53 8.32 -19.52
N HIS A 607 -14.64 8.03 -18.83
CA HIS A 607 -15.27 6.70 -18.82
C HIS A 607 -15.99 6.34 -20.11
N GLY A 608 -16.38 7.34 -20.90
CA GLY A 608 -16.91 7.16 -22.26
C GLY A 608 -15.82 7.13 -23.35
N SER A 609 -14.54 7.11 -22.95
CA SER A 609 -13.41 7.36 -23.84
C SER A 609 -12.34 6.27 -23.83
N TYR A 610 -11.69 6.03 -24.97
CA TYR A 610 -10.44 5.27 -25.02
C TYR A 610 -9.26 6.03 -24.37
N LEU A 611 -9.40 7.35 -24.13
CA LEU A 611 -8.44 8.22 -23.46
C LEU A 611 -8.58 8.23 -21.93
N ALA A 612 -9.23 7.20 -21.36
CA ALA A 612 -9.67 7.15 -19.96
C ALA A 612 -8.59 7.47 -18.91
N ASP A 613 -7.32 7.25 -19.22
CA ASP A 613 -6.18 7.63 -18.38
C ASP A 613 -4.98 8.07 -19.23
N GLY A 614 -5.25 8.93 -20.22
CA GLY A 614 -4.25 9.44 -21.16
C GLY A 614 -4.31 8.82 -22.55
N ASP A 615 -3.66 9.48 -23.50
CA ASP A 615 -3.46 9.03 -24.87
C ASP A 615 -2.22 8.14 -24.94
N LYS A 616 -2.45 6.83 -24.97
CA LYS A 616 -1.41 5.80 -25.02
C LYS A 616 -0.62 5.78 -26.34
N TYR A 617 -1.04 6.56 -27.33
CA TYR A 617 -0.43 6.59 -28.67
C TYR A 617 0.33 7.89 -28.94
N ARG A 618 0.29 8.84 -28.01
CA ARG A 618 0.96 10.12 -28.13
C ARG A 618 1.97 10.24 -27.00
N ASP A 619 3.23 10.46 -27.37
CA ASP A 619 4.26 10.80 -26.40
C ASP A 619 3.91 12.14 -25.71
N GLY A 620 3.98 12.12 -24.38
CA GLY A 620 3.75 13.26 -23.52
C GLY A 620 4.99 14.15 -23.36
N PRO A 621 4.81 15.38 -22.86
CA PRO A 621 5.94 16.26 -22.54
C PRO A 621 6.69 15.83 -21.27
N ARG A 622 6.09 14.93 -20.46
CA ARG A 622 6.68 14.37 -19.25
C ARG A 622 7.48 13.12 -19.59
N VAL A 623 8.59 12.93 -18.90
CA VAL A 623 9.47 11.76 -19.07
C VAL A 623 9.49 10.91 -17.82
N ASP A 624 9.71 9.61 -18.04
CA ASP A 624 10.02 8.70 -16.97
C ASP A 624 11.45 8.88 -16.43
N ALA A 625 11.82 8.19 -15.35
CA ALA A 625 13.16 8.30 -14.74
C ALA A 625 14.22 7.72 -15.66
N ASP A 626 13.83 6.88 -16.62
CA ASP A 626 14.71 6.40 -17.68
C ASP A 626 14.81 7.41 -18.84
N GLY A 627 14.10 8.54 -18.74
CA GLY A 627 14.08 9.64 -19.71
C GLY A 627 13.18 9.38 -20.92
N ASN A 628 12.37 8.32 -20.92
CA ASN A 628 11.42 8.03 -22.00
C ASN A 628 10.17 8.89 -21.84
N ALA A 629 9.57 9.30 -22.95
CA ALA A 629 8.30 10.00 -22.89
C ALA A 629 7.22 9.11 -22.24
N ILE A 630 6.53 9.66 -21.25
CA ILE A 630 5.32 9.07 -20.67
C ILE A 630 4.17 9.38 -21.63
N PRO A 631 3.17 8.50 -21.81
CA PRO A 631 2.00 8.82 -22.60
C PRO A 631 1.36 10.16 -22.22
N TYR A 632 0.90 10.90 -23.22
CA TYR A 632 0.28 12.21 -23.05
C TYR A 632 -0.98 12.08 -22.20
N GLY A 633 -1.02 12.74 -21.06
CA GLY A 633 -2.12 12.66 -20.12
C GLY A 633 -2.07 11.48 -19.15
N ASP A 634 -0.97 10.73 -19.06
CA ASP A 634 -0.87 9.59 -18.13
C ASP A 634 -1.09 10.03 -16.66
N GLY A 635 -2.05 9.37 -15.99
CA GLY A 635 -2.48 9.70 -14.63
C GLY A 635 -3.53 10.83 -14.54
N VAL A 636 -4.01 11.35 -15.67
CA VAL A 636 -5.05 12.39 -15.73
C VAL A 636 -6.32 11.95 -15.01
N HIS A 637 -6.65 10.66 -15.08
CA HIS A 637 -7.86 10.11 -14.47
C HIS A 637 -7.93 10.45 -12.99
N SER A 638 -6.91 10.04 -12.23
CA SER A 638 -6.89 10.25 -10.78
C SER A 638 -6.75 11.74 -10.43
N ALA A 639 -6.02 12.50 -11.24
CA ALA A 639 -5.83 13.93 -11.00
C ALA A 639 -7.14 14.71 -11.13
N TYR A 640 -7.87 14.51 -12.23
CA TYR A 640 -9.14 15.18 -12.49
C TYR A 640 -10.25 14.64 -11.60
N GLU A 641 -10.57 13.35 -11.74
CA GLU A 641 -11.83 12.77 -11.24
C GLU A 641 -11.80 12.46 -9.75
N THR A 642 -10.63 12.16 -9.20
CA THR A 642 -10.49 11.91 -7.76
C THR A 642 -10.04 13.17 -7.03
N LYS A 643 -8.89 13.73 -7.40
CA LYS A 643 -8.20 14.71 -6.55
C LYS A 643 -8.69 16.14 -6.76
N MET A 644 -8.95 16.56 -8.00
CA MET A 644 -9.46 17.90 -8.29
C MET A 644 -10.89 18.05 -7.77
N VAL A 645 -11.81 17.16 -8.17
CA VAL A 645 -13.22 17.21 -7.77
C VAL A 645 -13.37 17.19 -6.24
N SER A 646 -12.69 16.26 -5.55
CA SER A 646 -12.69 16.19 -4.07
C SER A 646 -12.18 17.48 -3.42
N ARG A 647 -11.11 18.07 -3.96
CA ARG A 647 -10.50 19.29 -3.42
C ARG A 647 -11.41 20.52 -3.56
N PHE A 648 -12.13 20.63 -4.68
CA PHE A 648 -12.94 21.80 -5.03
C PHE A 648 -14.45 21.55 -4.89
N ALA A 649 -14.86 20.49 -4.19
CA ALA A 649 -16.27 20.14 -3.99
C ALA A 649 -17.11 21.30 -3.45
N SER A 650 -16.61 22.03 -2.45
CA SER A 650 -17.29 23.20 -1.86
C SER A 650 -17.62 24.35 -2.84
N THR A 651 -17.00 24.38 -4.03
CA THR A 651 -17.34 25.34 -5.08
C THR A 651 -18.12 24.68 -6.22
N LEU A 652 -17.73 23.46 -6.60
CA LEU A 652 -18.33 22.76 -7.73
C LEU A 652 -19.78 22.31 -7.44
N LEU A 653 -20.06 21.84 -6.22
CA LEU A 653 -21.37 21.26 -5.91
C LEU A 653 -22.51 22.29 -5.84
N PRO A 654 -22.34 23.47 -5.21
CA PRO A 654 -23.35 24.52 -5.27
C PRO A 654 -23.65 25.00 -6.69
N GLU A 655 -22.64 25.08 -7.56
CA GLU A 655 -22.82 25.43 -8.98
C GLU A 655 -23.55 24.33 -9.75
N ALA A 656 -23.23 23.05 -9.50
CA ALA A 656 -23.95 21.93 -10.10
C ALA A 656 -25.44 21.88 -9.70
N VAL A 657 -25.79 22.31 -8.47
CA VAL A 657 -27.20 22.49 -8.05
C VAL A 657 -27.90 23.52 -8.93
N ASN A 658 -27.24 24.66 -9.18
CA ASN A 658 -27.80 25.74 -10.00
C ASN A 658 -27.97 25.30 -11.47
N GLU A 659 -26.96 24.63 -12.03
CA GLU A 659 -27.02 24.06 -13.38
C GLU A 659 -28.17 23.06 -13.50
N LEU A 660 -28.30 22.12 -12.56
CA LEU A 660 -29.38 21.14 -12.55
C LEU A 660 -30.77 21.78 -12.50
N ALA A 661 -30.93 22.83 -11.68
CA ALA A 661 -32.20 23.55 -11.56
C ALA A 661 -32.59 24.30 -12.86
N ALA A 662 -31.61 24.66 -13.69
CA ALA A 662 -31.84 25.31 -14.98
C ALA A 662 -32.14 24.32 -16.12
N MET A 663 -31.89 23.02 -15.93
CA MET A 663 -32.08 22.02 -16.97
C MET A 663 -33.55 21.60 -17.13
N ASN A 664 -33.97 21.42 -18.39
CA ASN A 664 -35.30 20.90 -18.71
C ASN A 664 -35.44 19.42 -18.35
N GLU A 665 -36.67 18.98 -18.21
CA GLU A 665 -37.00 17.57 -18.06
C GLU A 665 -36.72 16.75 -19.35
N LEU A 666 -36.19 15.53 -19.20
CA LEU A 666 -36.04 14.53 -20.28
C LEU A 666 -37.29 13.65 -20.43
N ARG A 667 -37.54 13.11 -21.62
CA ARG A 667 -38.61 12.12 -21.82
C ARG A 667 -38.34 10.82 -21.05
N LEU A 668 -39.35 10.19 -20.45
CA LEU A 668 -39.18 8.91 -19.73
C LEU A 668 -38.88 7.74 -20.69
N CYS A 669 -38.03 6.82 -20.23
CA CYS A 669 -37.71 5.56 -20.91
C CYS A 669 -38.76 4.49 -20.62
N LYS A 670 -39.06 3.65 -21.62
CA LYS A 670 -40.05 2.56 -21.58
C LYS A 670 -39.44 1.16 -21.67
N SER A 671 -38.11 1.06 -21.64
CA SER A 671 -37.41 -0.22 -21.60
C SER A 671 -35.97 0.02 -21.16
N GLY A 672 -35.29 -1.05 -20.72
CA GLY A 672 -33.85 -0.96 -20.45
C GLY A 672 -33.03 -0.67 -21.71
N ALA A 673 -33.51 -1.05 -22.90
CA ALA A 673 -32.90 -0.66 -24.17
C ALA A 673 -32.93 0.88 -24.37
N GLN A 674 -34.04 1.54 -24.02
CA GLN A 674 -34.12 3.00 -24.05
C GLN A 674 -33.26 3.66 -22.95
N VAL A 675 -33.05 2.99 -21.81
CA VAL A 675 -32.08 3.43 -20.80
C VAL A 675 -30.65 3.35 -21.34
N ALA A 676 -30.29 2.27 -22.02
CA ALA A 676 -28.98 2.17 -22.69
C ALA A 676 -28.83 3.29 -23.73
N ARG A 677 -29.88 3.60 -24.50
CA ARG A 677 -29.90 4.72 -25.45
C ARG A 677 -29.67 6.07 -24.75
N ALA A 678 -30.37 6.31 -23.64
CA ALA A 678 -30.21 7.51 -22.84
C ALA A 678 -28.79 7.62 -22.25
N THR A 679 -28.20 6.50 -21.84
CA THR A 679 -26.82 6.45 -21.36
C THR A 679 -25.83 6.86 -22.46
N ILE A 680 -26.04 6.39 -23.70
CA ILE A 680 -25.24 6.81 -24.85
C ILE A 680 -25.38 8.32 -25.12
N GLU A 681 -26.59 8.88 -25.01
CA GLU A 681 -26.78 10.34 -25.15
C GLU A 681 -26.10 11.12 -24.02
N LEU A 682 -26.16 10.64 -22.77
CA LEU A 682 -25.42 11.26 -21.66
C LEU A 682 -23.91 11.30 -21.96
N MET A 683 -23.33 10.15 -22.33
CA MET A 683 -21.91 10.07 -22.68
C MET A 683 -21.53 10.98 -23.85
N HIS A 684 -22.44 11.21 -24.79
CA HIS A 684 -22.23 12.16 -25.87
C HIS A 684 -22.26 13.61 -25.39
N VAL A 685 -23.31 14.02 -24.69
CA VAL A 685 -23.46 15.38 -24.14
C VAL A 685 -22.27 15.74 -23.25
N VAL A 686 -21.86 14.81 -22.38
CA VAL A 686 -20.70 15.00 -21.50
C VAL A 686 -19.40 15.14 -22.28
N ALA A 687 -19.20 14.35 -23.34
CA ALA A 687 -18.02 14.47 -24.18
C ALA A 687 -18.02 15.74 -25.07
N GLU A 688 -19.17 16.35 -25.32
CA GLU A 688 -19.25 17.67 -25.98
C GLU A 688 -18.95 18.81 -25.00
N GLU A 689 -19.53 18.76 -23.80
CA GLU A 689 -19.34 19.79 -22.77
C GLU A 689 -17.91 19.77 -22.22
N LEU A 690 -17.37 18.57 -21.99
CA LEU A 690 -16.03 18.36 -21.48
C LEU A 690 -15.29 17.30 -22.29
N PRO A 691 -14.73 17.67 -23.46
CA PRO A 691 -14.02 16.72 -24.31
C PRO A 691 -12.85 16.05 -23.59
N PRO A 692 -12.71 14.70 -23.65
CA PRO A 692 -11.59 13.99 -23.01
C PRO A 692 -10.23 14.60 -23.35
N GLN A 693 -10.00 14.94 -24.62
CA GLN A 693 -8.76 15.57 -25.07
C GLN A 693 -8.49 16.90 -24.35
N LYS A 694 -9.51 17.73 -24.11
CA LYS A 694 -9.36 19.01 -23.38
C LYS A 694 -8.87 18.76 -21.95
N ILE A 695 -9.34 17.71 -21.30
CA ILE A 695 -8.91 17.35 -19.93
C ILE A 695 -7.43 16.95 -19.93
N LEU A 696 -7.02 16.12 -20.90
CA LEU A 696 -5.63 15.71 -21.08
C LEU A 696 -4.74 16.94 -21.34
N ASP A 697 -5.17 17.84 -22.23
CA ASP A 697 -4.43 19.05 -22.59
C ASP A 697 -4.24 19.96 -21.36
N VAL A 698 -5.33 20.27 -20.64
CA VAL A 698 -5.26 21.09 -19.42
C VAL A 698 -4.40 20.44 -18.33
N PHE A 699 -4.46 19.11 -18.19
CA PHE A 699 -3.64 18.37 -17.24
C PHE A 699 -2.14 18.46 -17.56
N GLU A 700 -1.77 18.31 -18.83
CA GLU A 700 -0.37 18.45 -19.26
C GLU A 700 0.11 19.90 -19.18
N GLU A 701 -0.73 20.87 -19.56
CA GLU A 701 -0.44 22.32 -19.41
C GLU A 701 -0.24 22.72 -17.94
N ALA A 702 -1.01 22.11 -17.02
CA ALA A 702 -0.81 22.28 -15.58
C ALA A 702 0.50 21.64 -15.06
N GLY A 703 1.20 20.87 -15.89
CA GLY A 703 2.49 20.23 -15.59
C GLY A 703 2.41 18.76 -15.18
N GLY A 704 1.22 18.16 -15.21
CA GLY A 704 0.95 16.75 -14.91
C GLY A 704 1.20 16.31 -13.47
N GLY A 705 0.35 15.42 -12.96
CA GLY A 705 0.38 14.91 -11.60
C GLY A 705 -0.66 15.56 -10.68
N SER A 706 -0.45 15.51 -9.37
CA SER A 706 -1.50 15.87 -8.40
C SER A 706 -1.09 16.83 -7.30
N LYS A 707 -0.11 17.70 -7.57
CA LYS A 707 0.25 18.76 -6.63
C LYS A 707 -0.90 19.77 -6.55
N VAL A 708 -1.11 20.37 -5.39
CA VAL A 708 -2.19 21.34 -5.15
C VAL A 708 -2.24 22.46 -6.20
N ALA A 709 -1.08 22.99 -6.60
CA ALA A 709 -1.01 24.04 -7.61
C ALA A 709 -1.49 23.58 -8.99
N MET A 710 -1.19 22.32 -9.36
CA MET A 710 -1.61 21.72 -10.63
C MET A 710 -3.11 21.48 -10.63
N LEU A 711 -3.65 20.91 -9.53
CA LEU A 711 -5.09 20.71 -9.38
C LEU A 711 -5.85 22.04 -9.41
N LYS A 712 -5.28 23.11 -8.85
CA LYS A 712 -5.87 24.45 -8.95
C LYS A 712 -5.88 24.95 -10.39
N ALA A 713 -4.77 24.83 -11.11
CA ALA A 713 -4.70 25.24 -12.52
C ALA A 713 -5.71 24.46 -13.39
N MET A 714 -5.86 23.16 -13.16
CA MET A 714 -6.91 22.37 -13.80
C MET A 714 -8.30 22.89 -13.44
N ASN A 715 -8.58 23.12 -12.17
CA ASN A 715 -9.89 23.60 -11.72
C ASN A 715 -10.23 24.97 -12.31
N ASP A 716 -9.26 25.87 -12.45
CA ASP A 716 -9.47 27.21 -13.02
C ASP A 716 -10.02 27.13 -14.47
N GLU A 717 -9.71 26.07 -15.22
CA GLU A 717 -10.15 25.85 -16.61
C GLU A 717 -11.31 24.84 -16.75
N LEU A 718 -11.39 23.87 -15.85
CA LEU A 718 -12.32 22.74 -15.94
C LEU A 718 -13.54 22.88 -15.02
N ALA A 719 -13.56 23.80 -14.06
CA ALA A 719 -14.65 23.89 -13.08
C ALA A 719 -16.04 24.00 -13.73
N GLU A 720 -16.27 25.01 -14.57
CA GLU A 720 -17.58 25.22 -15.22
C GLU A 720 -18.08 24.00 -16.01
N PRO A 721 -17.30 23.38 -16.93
CA PRO A 721 -17.78 22.18 -17.59
C PRO A 721 -17.93 20.99 -16.62
N THR A 722 -17.12 20.88 -15.56
CA THR A 722 -17.30 19.86 -14.50
C THR A 722 -18.65 19.99 -13.78
N THR A 723 -19.11 21.20 -13.48
CA THR A 723 -20.41 21.42 -12.79
C THR A 723 -21.59 21.05 -13.68
N LYS A 724 -21.50 21.31 -14.98
CA LYS A 724 -22.53 20.89 -15.95
C LYS A 724 -22.60 19.39 -16.12
N VAL A 725 -21.46 18.68 -16.19
CA VAL A 725 -21.49 17.21 -16.32
C VAL A 725 -22.00 16.54 -15.03
N LEU A 726 -21.70 17.09 -13.84
CA LEU A 726 -22.33 16.72 -12.56
C LEU A 726 -23.86 16.83 -12.62
N ALA A 727 -24.36 17.97 -13.11
CA ALA A 727 -25.79 18.21 -13.27
C ALA A 727 -26.44 17.27 -14.30
N HIS A 728 -25.77 16.99 -15.43
CA HIS A 728 -26.23 16.00 -16.40
C HIS A 728 -26.32 14.59 -15.80
N GLY A 729 -25.31 14.16 -15.04
CA GLY A 729 -25.34 12.87 -14.34
C GLY A 729 -26.54 12.75 -13.41
N ALA A 730 -26.81 13.78 -12.60
CA ALA A 730 -27.96 13.84 -11.70
C ALA A 730 -29.30 13.81 -12.45
N ARG A 731 -29.41 14.57 -13.55
CA ARG A 731 -30.60 14.63 -14.42
C ARG A 731 -30.93 13.27 -15.05
N TYR A 732 -29.92 12.56 -15.56
CA TYR A 732 -30.11 11.24 -16.17
C TYR A 732 -30.33 10.14 -15.14
N LEU A 733 -29.77 10.27 -13.93
CA LEU A 733 -30.08 9.37 -12.81
C LEU A 733 -31.54 9.51 -12.36
N ALA A 734 -32.04 10.74 -12.24
CA ALA A 734 -33.45 10.99 -11.95
C ALA A 734 -34.35 10.42 -13.06
N LEU A 735 -33.98 10.61 -14.34
CA LEU A 735 -34.67 9.97 -15.47
C LEU A 735 -34.74 8.44 -15.32
N LEU A 736 -33.65 7.78 -14.94
CA LEU A 736 -33.61 6.33 -14.73
C LEU A 736 -34.62 5.90 -13.65
N TRP A 737 -34.60 6.59 -12.50
CA TRP A 737 -35.47 6.30 -11.37
C TRP A 737 -36.95 6.52 -11.72
N ASP A 738 -37.30 7.68 -12.29
CA ASP A 738 -38.66 8.00 -12.71
C ASP A 738 -39.16 7.04 -13.78
N SER A 739 -38.31 6.64 -14.73
CA SER A 739 -38.68 5.70 -15.81
C SER A 739 -39.06 4.32 -15.25
N ALA A 740 -38.27 3.80 -14.30
CA ALA A 740 -38.54 2.50 -13.70
C ALA A 740 -39.80 2.54 -12.83
N TRP A 741 -39.98 3.62 -12.06
CA TRP A 741 -41.16 3.83 -11.24
C TRP A 741 -42.42 3.98 -12.07
N PHE A 742 -42.36 4.74 -13.16
CA PHE A 742 -43.48 4.94 -14.09
C PHE A 742 -43.93 3.62 -14.71
N GLN A 743 -43.00 2.78 -15.16
CA GLN A 743 -43.33 1.46 -15.71
C GLN A 743 -44.12 0.59 -14.74
N ALA A 744 -43.66 0.48 -13.49
CA ALA A 744 -44.38 -0.29 -12.48
C ALA A 744 -45.72 0.35 -12.08
N SER A 745 -45.77 1.69 -12.02
CA SER A 745 -46.98 2.44 -11.70
C SER A 745 -48.07 2.27 -12.76
N SER A 746 -47.68 2.29 -14.04
CA SER A 746 -48.60 2.06 -15.16
C SER A 746 -49.21 0.66 -15.19
N ALA A 747 -48.57 -0.31 -14.53
CA ALA A 747 -49.06 -1.68 -14.34
C ALA A 747 -49.90 -1.86 -13.06
N GLY A 748 -50.18 -0.79 -12.30
CA GLY A 748 -50.95 -0.84 -11.04
C GLY A 748 -50.20 -1.44 -9.86
N MET A 749 -48.87 -1.54 -9.93
CA MET A 749 -48.02 -2.24 -8.95
C MET A 749 -47.33 -1.25 -7.99
N GLN A 750 -48.09 -0.28 -7.44
CA GLN A 750 -47.50 0.73 -6.54
C GLN A 750 -47.38 0.22 -5.08
N PRO A 751 -46.23 0.42 -4.43
CA PRO A 751 -46.04 0.17 -3.00
C PRO A 751 -46.87 1.11 -2.12
N ALA A 752 -47.23 0.63 -0.93
CA ALA A 752 -47.94 1.42 0.08
C ALA A 752 -46.97 2.33 0.86
N SER A 753 -46.98 3.62 0.55
CA SER A 753 -46.29 4.72 1.25
C SER A 753 -44.74 4.65 1.30
N PRO A 754 -44.04 5.79 1.41
CA PRO A 754 -42.60 5.80 1.63
C PRO A 754 -42.30 5.30 3.04
N ALA A 755 -41.75 4.09 3.15
CA ALA A 755 -41.21 3.58 4.40
C ALA A 755 -39.71 3.91 4.47
N LYS A 756 -39.27 4.37 5.65
CA LYS A 756 -37.85 4.46 5.97
C LYS A 756 -37.28 3.04 6.04
N LEU A 757 -36.23 2.80 5.26
CA LEU A 757 -35.55 1.52 5.20
C LEU A 757 -34.45 1.45 6.26
N GLU A 758 -34.11 0.23 6.66
CA GLU A 758 -33.01 -0.03 7.58
C GLU A 758 -31.73 -0.38 6.78
N PRO A 759 -30.58 0.26 7.08
CA PRO A 759 -29.31 0.00 6.38
C PRO A 759 -28.92 -1.48 6.36
N LYS A 760 -29.25 -2.24 7.41
CA LYS A 760 -28.97 -3.68 7.52
C LYS A 760 -29.70 -4.50 6.44
N ASP A 761 -30.95 -4.13 6.12
CA ASP A 761 -31.80 -4.89 5.20
C ASP A 761 -31.36 -4.63 3.75
N VAL A 762 -30.99 -3.38 3.47
CA VAL A 762 -30.37 -2.94 2.21
C VAL A 762 -29.01 -3.63 2.01
N ARG A 763 -28.15 -3.64 3.02
CA ARG A 763 -26.86 -4.36 2.97
C ARG A 763 -27.05 -5.84 2.73
N ALA A 764 -27.98 -6.49 3.42
CA ALA A 764 -28.29 -7.90 3.22
C ALA A 764 -28.75 -8.22 1.79
N LYS A 765 -29.20 -7.21 1.02
CA LYS A 765 -29.55 -7.33 -0.38
C LYS A 765 -28.31 -7.27 -1.29
N TYR A 766 -27.51 -6.21 -1.22
CA TYR A 766 -26.41 -5.99 -2.17
C TYR A 766 -25.20 -6.90 -1.98
N ILE A 767 -25.04 -7.52 -0.80
CA ILE A 767 -23.99 -8.53 -0.56
C ILE A 767 -24.33 -9.89 -1.19
N LYS A 768 -25.59 -10.11 -1.59
CA LYS A 768 -25.97 -11.33 -2.31
C LYS A 768 -25.43 -11.24 -3.73
N LYS A 769 -24.54 -12.17 -4.08
CA LYS A 769 -23.90 -12.23 -5.40
C LYS A 769 -24.89 -12.37 -6.57
N THR A 770 -26.09 -12.87 -6.30
CA THR A 770 -27.17 -13.03 -7.28
C THR A 770 -27.99 -11.75 -7.47
N PHE A 771 -27.87 -10.75 -6.60
CA PHE A 771 -28.61 -9.50 -6.72
C PHE A 771 -27.88 -8.57 -7.71
N VAL A 772 -28.42 -8.43 -8.92
CA VAL A 772 -27.82 -7.66 -10.04
C VAL A 772 -26.34 -8.02 -10.27
N PRO A 773 -26.01 -9.28 -10.64
CA PRO A 773 -24.64 -9.76 -10.72
C PRO A 773 -23.79 -8.93 -11.69
N SER A 774 -22.49 -8.81 -11.43
CA SER A 774 -21.53 -8.20 -12.35
C SER A 774 -21.19 -9.22 -13.42
N LEU A 775 -21.29 -8.82 -14.68
CA LEU A 775 -21.21 -9.71 -15.83
C LEU A 775 -20.31 -9.10 -16.90
N THR A 776 -19.62 -9.95 -17.65
CA THR A 776 -18.91 -9.51 -18.86
C THR A 776 -19.88 -9.26 -20.00
N LEU A 777 -19.42 -8.60 -21.07
CA LEU A 777 -20.23 -8.38 -22.28
C LEU A 777 -20.78 -9.70 -22.86
N ASP A 778 -20.03 -10.80 -22.72
CA ASP A 778 -20.43 -12.12 -23.22
C ASP A 778 -21.55 -12.78 -22.39
N GLU A 779 -21.78 -12.30 -21.18
CA GLU A 779 -22.73 -12.89 -20.20
C GLU A 779 -23.93 -11.99 -19.94
N VAL A 780 -23.79 -10.66 -20.10
CA VAL A 780 -24.84 -9.71 -19.73
C VAL A 780 -26.10 -9.88 -20.58
N GLY A 781 -25.98 -10.29 -21.85
CA GLY A 781 -27.11 -10.51 -22.74
C GLY A 781 -28.16 -11.49 -22.20
N ASP A 782 -27.73 -12.49 -21.42
CA ASP A 782 -28.61 -13.53 -20.86
C ASP A 782 -29.56 -13.00 -19.77
N VAL A 783 -29.27 -11.82 -19.21
CA VAL A 783 -30.07 -11.23 -18.11
C VAL A 783 -30.84 -9.98 -18.53
N LEU A 784 -30.63 -9.47 -19.75
CA LEU A 784 -31.35 -8.30 -20.26
C LEU A 784 -32.74 -8.68 -20.77
N LYS A 785 -33.75 -7.95 -20.34
CA LYS A 785 -35.13 -8.14 -20.82
C LYS A 785 -35.35 -7.31 -22.07
N VAL A 786 -35.35 -7.97 -23.22
CA VAL A 786 -35.63 -7.33 -24.51
C VAL A 786 -37.14 -7.04 -24.62
N ALA A 787 -37.50 -5.75 -24.62
CA ALA A 787 -38.87 -5.34 -24.85
C ALA A 787 -39.17 -5.27 -26.35
N THR A 788 -39.97 -6.19 -26.88
CA THR A 788 -40.36 -6.26 -28.30
C THR A 788 -41.06 -5.00 -28.82
N HIS A 789 -41.58 -4.14 -27.93
CA HIS A 789 -42.39 -2.97 -28.28
C HIS A 789 -41.77 -1.62 -27.86
N SER A 790 -40.53 -1.61 -27.37
CA SER A 790 -39.83 -0.37 -26.99
C SER A 790 -38.36 -0.48 -27.34
N PRO A 791 -38.02 -0.44 -28.65
CA PRO A 791 -36.65 -0.45 -29.13
C PRO A 791 -35.92 0.83 -28.69
N PRO A 792 -34.58 0.82 -28.69
CA PRO A 792 -33.79 1.97 -28.28
C PRO A 792 -34.03 3.20 -29.18
N SER A 793 -34.33 3.04 -30.48
CA SER A 793 -34.72 4.13 -31.40
C SER A 793 -36.00 4.89 -30.99
N GLY A 794 -36.84 4.28 -30.14
CA GLY A 794 -38.11 4.87 -29.69
C GLY A 794 -37.97 6.00 -28.66
N TRP A 795 -36.74 6.31 -28.23
CA TRP A 795 -36.42 7.36 -27.27
C TRP A 795 -35.41 8.36 -27.84
N HIS A 796 -35.62 9.64 -27.53
CA HIS A 796 -34.74 10.76 -27.81
C HIS A 796 -34.84 11.76 -26.65
N PRO A 797 -33.74 12.46 -26.32
CA PRO A 797 -33.66 13.36 -25.17
C PRO A 797 -34.61 14.56 -25.26
#